data_AF-A0AAY5EZB5-F1
#
_entry.id   AF-A0AAY5EZB5-F1
#
_cell.length_a   1.000
_cell.length_b   1.000
_cell.length_c   1.000
_cell.angle_alpha   90.00
_cell.angle_beta   90.00
_cell.angle_gamma   90.00
#
_symmetry.space_group_name_H-M   'P 1'
#
loop_
_entity.id
_entity.type
_entity.pdbx_description
1 polymer ?
#
loop_
_entity_poly.entity_id
_entity_poly.type
_entity_poly.pdbx_seq_one_letter_code
_entity_poly.pdbx_strand_id
1 'polypeptide(L)'
;MGETEDERGSQANQLFEIFVQASTCKGTLQAFSVLCRQLDLLPAHHPGFYSSLKAAITSWKAKALWTKLDKRANHKEYKKGKACADIRCLVIGAGPCGLRTAIELALLGAKVVVIEKRDTFSRNNVLHLWPYTIHDLRNLGAKKFYGKFCAGAIDHISIRQLQLILLKVCLILGVEVHVNVEFLKLQEPTEEQDNHGHGWRAEISPPGQPIANYEFDVLIGSDGRRSTLDGFRRKEFRGKLAIAITANFVNRNTTAEAKVEEISGVAFIFNQKFFLELKEETGIDLENIVYYKDNTHYFVMTAKKQSLLDKGVIIHDYIETERLLHTDNVNQEALLSYAREAADFGTNYQLPSLDYAINHYSQPDVAMFDFTCMYASENAALIRQKSGRQLLVALVGDSLLEPFWPMGTGCARGFLAAFDTAWMVKGWAQGKAPLELLSERESIYRLLPQTTAENITKNFDQYTIDPATRYPNLNSSCVRPQQVRPAFIHLYTPFSLTHPCAIVSPSTIGSEVRSSRLLLWCQKQTQGYRSVDVTDLTTSWRSGLALCALIHRQRPDLIDFDSLNEADSAKNNQLAFEVAEQAFGIQPLITGKEMAAEQEPDKLVMVLYLSKFYELLCHSALPVSGTLCPPLTACFTSRRCSRDLLKYAGENAPFAREGGEQKENKVRSMATQLQAKFEENAPSSAVRRQVNPRKEFAPGVGGSDTCHFCKKRVYIMERLSAEGCFFHRECFRCEVCSTTLRLGGHMFDSDHGTFYCKLHFSQQKKSQRHKKTEVTCVTAEKPITEYLLSRLAFVLDVLPFPSIIQTHAGSVSSPDGSGGYSAMSSLQSQPPGTPSSLPRHTLQWPLQVGLWLDAMPRRLARWMHGVAQALGARLRERWDDYVFLYELLSIGLPLLFALQEVVGQIGVEERTQLQA
;
A
#
# COMPACT_ATOMS: atom_id res chain seq x y z
N MET A 1 6.56 63.70 -9.13
CA MET A 1 7.56 63.06 -10.01
C MET A 1 7.15 61.61 -10.13
N GLY A 2 6.87 61.11 -11.33
CA GLY A 2 6.56 59.70 -11.54
C GLY A 2 7.86 58.92 -11.74
N GLU A 3 8.01 57.78 -11.08
CA GLU A 3 9.07 56.82 -11.38
C GLU A 3 8.92 56.36 -12.84
N THR A 4 10.03 56.28 -13.57
CA THR A 4 10.01 55.73 -14.94
C THR A 4 9.78 54.22 -14.89
N GLU A 5 9.19 53.64 -15.94
CA GLU A 5 8.86 52.20 -15.95
C GLU A 5 10.11 51.31 -15.75
N ASP A 6 11.27 51.77 -16.21
CA ASP A 6 12.56 51.06 -16.08
C ASP A 6 13.10 51.12 -14.64
N GLU A 7 12.92 52.23 -13.92
CA GLU A 7 13.22 52.34 -12.48
C GLU A 7 12.31 51.39 -11.67
N ARG A 8 11.01 51.37 -11.96
CA ARG A 8 10.04 50.49 -11.30
C ARG A 8 10.36 49.01 -11.55
N GLY A 9 10.76 48.65 -12.77
CA GLY A 9 11.23 47.31 -13.13
C GLY A 9 12.53 46.92 -12.42
N SER A 10 13.50 47.85 -12.34
CA SER A 10 14.76 47.64 -11.62
C SER A 10 14.53 47.38 -10.12
N GLN A 11 13.68 48.19 -9.49
CA GLN A 11 13.31 48.05 -8.08
C GLN A 11 12.58 46.72 -7.79
N ALA A 12 11.66 46.29 -8.66
CA ALA A 12 10.99 45.00 -8.54
C ALA A 12 11.99 43.82 -8.60
N ASN A 13 12.99 43.90 -9.48
CA ASN A 13 14.05 42.90 -9.56
C ASN A 13 14.93 42.87 -8.29
N GLN A 14 15.19 44.02 -7.65
CA GLN A 14 15.91 44.09 -6.38
C GLN A 14 15.08 43.48 -5.23
N LEU A 15 13.79 43.82 -5.13
CA LEU A 15 12.88 43.25 -4.14
C LEU A 15 12.75 41.72 -4.28
N PHE A 16 12.75 41.21 -5.51
CA PHE A 16 12.76 39.76 -5.76
C PHE A 16 14.04 39.08 -5.28
N GLU A 17 15.22 39.67 -5.48
CA GLU A 17 16.47 39.12 -4.93
C GLU A 17 16.49 39.15 -3.39
N ILE A 18 15.93 40.19 -2.73
CA ILE A 18 15.74 40.23 -1.27
C ILE A 18 14.84 39.07 -0.81
N PHE A 19 13.72 38.82 -1.49
CA PHE A 19 12.85 37.69 -1.23
C PHE A 19 13.55 36.33 -1.42
N VAL A 20 14.34 36.17 -2.49
CA VAL A 20 15.14 34.97 -2.75
C VAL A 20 16.18 34.75 -1.64
N GLN A 21 16.78 35.81 -1.10
CA GLN A 21 17.83 35.75 -0.06
C GLN A 21 17.27 35.62 1.38
N ALA A 22 15.99 35.90 1.61
CA ALA A 22 15.38 35.86 2.94
C ALA A 22 15.58 34.52 3.67
N SER A 23 16.03 34.56 4.92
CA SER A 23 16.49 33.41 5.72
C SER A 23 15.53 32.98 6.85
N THR A 24 14.38 33.65 6.97
CA THR A 24 13.35 33.38 7.99
C THR A 24 11.96 33.34 7.36
N CYS A 25 11.00 32.68 8.01
CA CYS A 25 9.62 32.59 7.51
C CYS A 25 8.98 33.99 7.43
N LYS A 26 8.96 34.75 8.54
CA LYS A 26 8.50 36.15 8.57
C LYS A 26 9.17 37.03 7.53
N GLY A 27 10.50 36.99 7.43
CA GLY A 27 11.26 37.80 6.46
C GLY A 27 10.92 37.45 5.01
N THR A 28 10.69 36.17 4.71
CA THR A 28 10.26 35.70 3.39
C THR A 28 8.86 36.23 3.05
N LEU A 29 7.89 36.10 3.97
CA LEU A 29 6.53 36.59 3.80
C LEU A 29 6.48 38.13 3.66
N GLN A 30 7.26 38.86 4.47
CA GLN A 30 7.37 40.31 4.42
C GLN A 30 7.99 40.79 3.10
N ALA A 31 9.12 40.21 2.69
CA ALA A 31 9.77 40.56 1.42
C ALA A 31 8.84 40.29 0.21
N PHE A 32 8.10 39.18 0.23
CA PHE A 32 7.12 38.87 -0.80
C PHE A 32 5.93 39.84 -0.79
N SER A 33 5.41 40.21 0.39
CA SER A 33 4.34 41.21 0.53
C SER A 33 4.75 42.60 0.01
N VAL A 34 6.00 43.00 0.21
CA VAL A 34 6.54 44.27 -0.34
C VAL A 34 6.67 44.18 -1.86
N LEU A 35 7.21 43.07 -2.39
CA LEU A 35 7.30 42.82 -3.83
C LEU A 35 5.92 42.84 -4.52
N CYS A 36 4.94 42.13 -3.96
CA CYS A 36 3.58 42.10 -4.49
C CYS A 36 2.93 43.49 -4.51
N ARG A 37 3.11 44.29 -3.45
CA ARG A 37 2.61 45.67 -3.42
C ARG A 37 3.27 46.58 -4.45
N GLN A 38 4.59 46.46 -4.67
CA GLN A 38 5.28 47.25 -5.71
C GLN A 38 4.78 46.94 -7.13
N LEU A 39 4.42 45.67 -7.35
CA LEU A 39 3.91 45.15 -8.63
C LEU A 39 2.38 45.28 -8.79
N ASP A 40 1.67 45.79 -7.78
CA ASP A 40 0.20 45.83 -7.70
C ASP A 40 -0.46 44.45 -7.95
N LEU A 41 0.16 43.39 -7.40
CA LEU A 41 -0.32 42.01 -7.51
C LEU A 41 -0.92 41.55 -6.18
N LEU A 42 -2.14 41.02 -6.24
CA LEU A 42 -2.82 40.38 -5.10
C LEU A 42 -2.80 38.84 -5.25
N PRO A 43 -2.01 38.10 -4.45
CA PRO A 43 -2.00 36.63 -4.47
C PRO A 43 -3.39 36.00 -4.22
N ALA A 44 -4.25 36.70 -3.48
CA ALA A 44 -5.57 36.21 -3.11
C ALA A 44 -6.54 36.06 -4.30
N HIS A 45 -6.41 36.89 -5.34
CA HIS A 45 -7.51 37.20 -6.27
C HIS A 45 -7.28 36.88 -7.77
N HIS A 46 -6.13 36.35 -8.18
CA HIS A 46 -5.77 36.33 -9.61
C HIS A 46 -5.57 34.92 -10.20
N PRO A 47 -6.51 34.42 -11.02
CA PRO A 47 -6.25 33.31 -11.96
C PRO A 47 -5.10 33.73 -12.88
N GLY A 48 -3.93 33.10 -12.76
CA GLY A 48 -2.72 33.52 -13.49
C GLY A 48 -1.77 34.46 -12.74
N PHE A 49 -1.88 34.62 -11.41
CA PHE A 49 -0.92 35.37 -10.57
C PHE A 49 0.55 35.12 -10.95
N TYR A 50 0.95 33.85 -11.06
CA TYR A 50 2.31 33.44 -11.45
C TYR A 50 2.73 33.98 -12.84
N SER A 51 1.80 34.05 -13.80
CA SER A 51 2.08 34.60 -15.13
C SER A 51 2.36 36.10 -15.07
N SER A 52 1.56 36.85 -14.29
CA SER A 52 1.75 38.29 -14.08
C SER A 52 3.06 38.58 -13.32
N LEU A 53 3.34 37.82 -12.26
CA LEU A 53 4.60 37.90 -11.50
C LEU A 53 5.83 37.62 -12.37
N LYS A 54 5.77 36.57 -13.21
CA LYS A 54 6.83 36.23 -14.17
C LYS A 54 7.03 37.30 -15.24
N ALA A 55 5.95 37.89 -15.74
CA ALA A 55 6.02 38.96 -16.75
C ALA A 55 6.68 40.23 -16.19
N ALA A 56 6.40 40.57 -14.93
CA ALA A 56 6.99 41.72 -14.26
C ALA A 56 8.47 41.53 -13.88
N ILE A 57 8.90 40.31 -13.56
CA ILE A 57 10.27 40.02 -13.08
C ILE A 57 11.13 39.47 -14.23
N THR A 58 11.66 40.41 -15.01
CA THR A 58 12.42 40.16 -16.25
C THR A 58 13.89 39.85 -16.05
N SER A 59 14.44 39.98 -14.83
CA SER A 59 15.86 39.77 -14.54
C SER A 59 16.40 38.41 -15.03
N TRP A 60 17.60 38.43 -15.62
CA TRP A 60 18.32 37.22 -16.05
C TRP A 60 18.53 36.22 -14.90
N LYS A 61 18.64 36.71 -13.65
CA LYS A 61 18.77 35.89 -12.44
C LYS A 61 17.50 35.11 -12.10
N ALA A 62 16.33 35.58 -12.54
CA ALA A 62 15.03 34.95 -12.34
C ALA A 62 14.65 34.02 -13.51
N LYS A 63 15.07 34.34 -14.74
CA LYS A 63 14.78 33.56 -15.96
C LYS A 63 15.05 32.06 -15.82
N ALA A 64 16.14 31.65 -15.18
CA ALA A 64 16.48 30.25 -14.97
C ALA A 64 15.52 29.50 -14.02
N LEU A 65 14.91 30.21 -13.07
CA LEU A 65 13.87 29.69 -12.19
C LEU A 65 12.54 29.56 -12.95
N TRP A 66 12.18 30.58 -13.74
CA TRP A 66 10.99 30.58 -14.59
C TRP A 66 10.98 29.40 -15.57
N THR A 67 12.09 29.13 -16.27
CA THR A 67 12.21 27.95 -17.15
C THR A 67 11.94 26.63 -16.43
N LYS A 68 12.36 26.51 -15.16
CA LYS A 68 12.17 25.31 -14.34
C LYS A 68 10.71 25.12 -13.91
N LEU A 69 10.10 26.18 -13.38
CA LEU A 69 8.69 26.15 -12.95
C LEU A 69 7.75 26.01 -14.16
N ASP A 70 8.02 26.69 -15.27
CA ASP A 70 7.30 26.53 -16.54
C ASP A 70 7.43 25.09 -17.09
N LYS A 71 8.62 24.47 -17.04
CA LYS A 71 8.79 23.06 -17.46
C LYS A 71 7.85 22.16 -16.65
N ARG A 72 7.79 22.32 -15.32
CA ARG A 72 6.90 21.54 -14.45
C ARG A 72 5.42 21.83 -14.75
N ALA A 73 5.01 23.10 -14.77
CA ALA A 73 3.62 23.51 -15.01
C ALA A 73 3.05 23.04 -16.37
N ASN A 74 3.92 22.83 -17.36
CA ASN A 74 3.55 22.34 -18.69
C ASN A 74 3.41 20.81 -18.79
N HIS A 75 3.61 20.02 -17.72
CA HIS A 75 3.30 18.59 -17.79
C HIS A 75 1.79 18.37 -18.05
N LYS A 76 1.46 17.33 -18.83
CA LYS A 76 0.11 17.05 -19.33
C LYS A 76 -0.93 16.90 -18.21
N GLU A 77 -0.51 16.41 -17.04
CA GLU A 77 -1.39 16.13 -15.90
C GLU A 77 -2.07 17.39 -15.34
N TYR A 78 -1.39 18.54 -15.41
CA TYR A 78 -1.89 19.82 -14.88
C TYR A 78 -2.85 20.55 -15.84
N LYS A 79 -2.98 20.09 -17.10
CA LYS A 79 -3.82 20.72 -18.14
C LYS A 79 -3.60 22.25 -18.27
N LYS A 80 -2.34 22.72 -18.16
CA LYS A 80 -1.95 24.15 -18.12
C LYS A 80 -2.62 24.93 -16.97
N GLY A 81 -2.67 24.37 -15.76
CA GLY A 81 -3.30 24.99 -14.60
C GLY A 81 -4.83 25.04 -14.65
N LYS A 82 -5.45 24.09 -15.36
CA LYS A 82 -6.93 24.00 -15.52
C LYS A 82 -7.50 22.64 -15.08
N ALA A 83 -6.69 21.80 -14.45
CA ALA A 83 -7.14 20.48 -14.01
C ALA A 83 -8.06 20.53 -12.79
N CYS A 84 -7.90 21.54 -11.92
CA CYS A 84 -8.64 21.74 -10.68
C CYS A 84 -9.05 23.21 -10.47
N ALA A 85 -9.34 23.96 -11.54
CA ALA A 85 -9.54 25.42 -11.48
C ALA A 85 -10.62 25.87 -10.47
N ASP A 86 -11.70 25.10 -10.35
CA ASP A 86 -12.84 25.42 -9.48
C ASP A 86 -12.73 24.80 -8.07
N ILE A 87 -11.60 24.16 -7.74
CA ILE A 87 -11.39 23.51 -6.45
C ILE A 87 -10.73 24.46 -5.45
N ARG A 88 -11.32 24.57 -4.26
CA ARG A 88 -10.73 25.28 -3.11
C ARG A 88 -10.13 24.28 -2.12
N CYS A 89 -8.85 24.44 -1.84
CA CYS A 89 -8.08 23.58 -0.95
C CYS A 89 -7.67 24.35 0.32
N LEU A 90 -7.77 23.69 1.47
CA LEU A 90 -7.11 24.09 2.71
C LEU A 90 -6.05 23.04 3.09
N VAL A 91 -4.83 23.48 3.40
CA VAL A 91 -3.72 22.64 3.86
C VAL A 91 -3.33 23.05 5.28
N ILE A 92 -3.34 22.09 6.20
CA ILE A 92 -2.96 22.29 7.60
C ILE A 92 -1.48 21.93 7.77
N GLY A 93 -0.68 22.91 8.19
CA GLY A 93 0.75 22.79 8.46
C GLY A 93 1.65 23.17 7.27
N ALA A 94 2.56 24.12 7.50
CA ALA A 94 3.60 24.51 6.55
C ALA A 94 4.88 23.66 6.71
N GLY A 95 4.73 22.38 7.08
CA GLY A 95 5.81 21.40 7.02
C GLY A 95 6.26 21.13 5.59
N PRO A 96 7.41 20.48 5.36
CA PRO A 96 7.89 20.15 4.01
C PRO A 96 6.84 19.44 3.15
N CYS A 97 6.13 18.47 3.72
CA CYS A 97 5.12 17.68 3.02
C CYS A 97 3.89 18.52 2.66
N GLY A 98 3.40 19.36 3.58
CA GLY A 98 2.25 20.26 3.35
C GLY A 98 2.53 21.29 2.27
N LEU A 99 3.66 22.00 2.37
CA LEU A 99 4.10 22.93 1.33
C LEU A 99 4.32 22.22 -0.01
N ARG A 100 4.88 21.00 -0.01
CA ARG A 100 5.06 20.21 -1.24
C ARG A 100 3.74 19.82 -1.89
N THR A 101 2.72 19.47 -1.12
CA THR A 101 1.35 19.24 -1.64
C THR A 101 0.74 20.54 -2.16
N ALA A 102 0.88 21.65 -1.44
CA ALA A 102 0.35 22.95 -1.86
C ALA A 102 0.89 23.40 -3.23
N ILE A 103 2.18 23.14 -3.51
CA ILE A 103 2.80 23.37 -4.83
C ILE A 103 2.09 22.57 -5.94
N GLU A 104 1.81 21.28 -5.74
CA GLU A 104 1.14 20.45 -6.75
C GLU A 104 -0.32 20.87 -6.96
N LEU A 105 -1.03 21.23 -5.90
CA LEU A 105 -2.40 21.70 -5.97
C LEU A 105 -2.51 23.06 -6.71
N ALA A 106 -1.57 23.97 -6.48
CA ALA A 106 -1.49 25.23 -7.23
C ALA A 106 -1.14 24.99 -8.71
N LEU A 107 -0.22 24.06 -9.02
CA LEU A 107 0.11 23.69 -10.40
C LEU A 107 -1.08 23.05 -11.14
N LEU A 108 -1.94 22.31 -10.45
CA LEU A 108 -3.22 21.80 -10.97
C LEU A 108 -4.24 22.91 -11.28
N GLY A 109 -4.06 24.11 -10.72
CA GLY A 109 -4.94 25.27 -10.88
C GLY A 109 -5.90 25.52 -9.71
N ALA A 110 -5.82 24.75 -8.62
CA ALA A 110 -6.69 24.94 -7.46
C ALA A 110 -6.36 26.24 -6.70
N LYS A 111 -7.36 26.87 -6.07
CA LYS A 111 -7.12 27.89 -5.05
C LYS A 111 -6.62 27.18 -3.79
N VAL A 112 -5.37 27.44 -3.40
CA VAL A 112 -4.73 26.79 -2.26
C VAL A 112 -4.46 27.81 -1.15
N VAL A 113 -4.94 27.49 0.05
CA VAL A 113 -4.55 28.18 1.28
C VAL A 113 -3.84 27.21 2.22
N VAL A 114 -2.74 27.65 2.84
CA VAL A 114 -1.99 26.94 3.88
C VAL A 114 -2.13 27.71 5.19
N ILE A 115 -2.50 27.02 6.26
CA ILE A 115 -2.49 27.56 7.63
C ILE A 115 -1.41 26.86 8.46
N GLU A 116 -0.60 27.64 9.18
CA GLU A 116 0.46 27.17 10.05
C GLU A 116 0.38 27.90 11.40
N LYS A 117 0.43 27.13 12.49
CA LYS A 117 0.29 27.67 13.84
C LYS A 117 1.53 28.39 14.36
N ARG A 118 2.69 28.16 13.74
CA ARG A 118 3.95 28.86 14.01
C ARG A 118 4.15 30.00 13.01
N ASP A 119 5.07 30.90 13.35
CA ASP A 119 5.57 31.94 12.43
C ASP A 119 7.07 31.81 12.13
N THR A 120 7.71 30.77 12.63
CA THR A 120 9.14 30.52 12.49
C THR A 120 9.43 29.05 12.15
N PHE A 121 10.37 28.85 11.24
CA PHE A 121 10.92 27.53 10.92
C PHE A 121 12.16 27.28 11.78
N SER A 122 11.96 26.68 12.95
CA SER A 122 12.99 26.56 13.99
C SER A 122 13.82 25.28 13.96
N ARG A 123 13.36 24.21 13.30
CA ARG A 123 13.98 22.89 13.38
C ARG A 123 15.29 22.84 12.58
N ASN A 124 16.41 22.68 13.29
CA ASN A 124 17.73 22.56 12.68
C ASN A 124 18.04 21.13 12.20
N ASN A 125 17.43 20.09 12.80
CA ASN A 125 17.63 18.68 12.44
C ASN A 125 17.62 18.43 10.92
N VAL A 126 18.49 17.51 10.49
CA VAL A 126 18.77 17.26 9.08
C VAL A 126 18.01 16.04 8.56
N LEU A 127 17.41 16.21 7.37
CA LEU A 127 16.70 15.18 6.62
C LEU A 127 17.58 14.65 5.49
N HIS A 128 17.76 13.33 5.43
CA HIS A 128 18.26 12.68 4.22
C HIS A 128 17.23 12.74 3.09
N LEU A 129 17.72 12.87 1.86
CA LEU A 129 16.98 13.05 0.62
C LEU A 129 17.32 11.92 -0.36
N TRP A 130 16.34 11.11 -0.73
CA TRP A 130 16.54 10.13 -1.80
C TRP A 130 16.82 10.83 -3.14
N PRO A 131 17.55 10.19 -4.07
CA PRO A 131 17.94 10.80 -5.35
C PRO A 131 16.81 11.47 -6.13
N TYR A 132 15.60 10.88 -6.12
CA TYR A 132 14.42 11.45 -6.78
C TYR A 132 13.95 12.77 -6.10
N THR A 133 14.04 12.89 -4.78
CA THR A 133 13.65 14.13 -4.05
C THR A 133 14.64 15.25 -4.32
N ILE A 134 15.94 14.94 -4.42
CA ILE A 134 16.97 15.88 -4.85
C ILE A 134 16.67 16.35 -6.29
N HIS A 135 16.29 15.43 -7.18
CA HIS A 135 15.92 15.76 -8.56
C HIS A 135 14.69 16.68 -8.64
N ASP A 136 13.61 16.34 -7.92
CA ASP A 136 12.38 17.13 -7.84
C ASP A 136 12.64 18.55 -7.31
N LEU A 137 13.37 18.69 -6.20
CA LEU A 137 13.75 19.98 -5.62
C LEU A 137 14.68 20.79 -6.53
N ARG A 138 15.65 20.16 -7.21
CA ARG A 138 16.48 20.81 -8.25
C ARG A 138 15.63 21.32 -9.42
N ASN A 139 14.49 20.70 -9.71
CA ASN A 139 13.55 21.13 -10.76
C ASN A 139 12.47 22.10 -10.28
N LEU A 140 12.26 22.26 -8.97
CA LEU A 140 11.58 23.42 -8.37
C LEU A 140 12.51 24.63 -8.16
N GLY A 141 13.79 24.52 -8.53
CA GLY A 141 14.75 25.62 -8.45
C GLY A 141 15.43 25.77 -7.09
N ALA A 142 15.44 24.76 -6.22
CA ALA A 142 16.03 24.79 -4.87
C ALA A 142 17.42 25.45 -4.80
N LYS A 143 18.31 25.20 -5.77
CA LYS A 143 19.66 25.78 -5.82
C LYS A 143 19.69 27.32 -6.00
N LYS A 144 18.62 27.94 -6.50
CA LYS A 144 18.46 29.41 -6.57
C LYS A 144 18.09 30.01 -5.20
N PHE A 145 17.34 29.27 -4.38
CA PHE A 145 16.91 29.69 -3.04
C PHE A 145 17.91 29.31 -1.93
N TYR A 146 18.69 28.25 -2.14
CA TYR A 146 19.72 27.75 -1.23
C TYR A 146 20.93 27.26 -2.04
N GLY A 147 21.97 28.09 -2.18
CA GLY A 147 23.10 27.82 -3.07
C GLY A 147 23.90 26.55 -2.73
N LYS A 148 23.91 26.16 -1.45
CA LYS A 148 24.55 24.93 -0.95
C LYS A 148 23.75 23.65 -1.25
N PHE A 149 22.50 23.76 -1.77
CA PHE A 149 21.59 22.62 -1.93
C PHE A 149 22.19 21.46 -2.72
N CYS A 150 22.43 20.33 -2.03
CA CYS A 150 23.03 19.11 -2.58
C CYS A 150 24.22 19.40 -3.51
N ALA A 151 25.17 20.19 -3.00
CA ALA A 151 26.44 20.48 -3.67
C ALA A 151 27.42 19.30 -3.48
N GLY A 152 28.13 18.91 -4.55
CA GLY A 152 28.99 17.72 -4.50
C GLY A 152 28.17 16.46 -4.23
N ALA A 153 28.57 15.70 -3.21
CA ALA A 153 27.93 14.45 -2.80
C ALA A 153 26.84 14.62 -1.70
N ILE A 154 26.57 15.85 -1.24
CA ILE A 154 25.58 16.11 -0.17
C ILE A 154 24.19 15.62 -0.60
N ASP A 155 23.60 14.73 0.19
CA ASP A 155 22.28 14.11 -0.06
C ASP A 155 21.24 14.46 1.02
N HIS A 156 21.45 15.55 1.76
CA HIS A 156 20.62 15.92 2.90
C HIS A 156 20.36 17.44 3.00
N ILE A 157 19.44 17.84 3.89
CA ILE A 157 19.06 19.24 4.14
C ILE A 157 18.42 19.42 5.53
N SER A 158 18.74 20.49 6.26
CA SER A 158 18.01 20.87 7.48
C SER A 158 16.53 21.19 7.23
N ILE A 159 15.64 20.75 8.11
CA ILE A 159 14.17 20.88 7.97
C ILE A 159 13.77 22.33 7.66
N ARG A 160 14.31 23.29 8.41
CA ARG A 160 14.03 24.73 8.20
C ARG A 160 14.41 25.25 6.82
N GLN A 161 15.51 24.78 6.22
CA GLN A 161 15.92 25.21 4.87
C GLN A 161 14.99 24.62 3.81
N LEU A 162 14.58 23.36 3.96
CA LEU A 162 13.59 22.76 3.08
C LEU A 162 12.24 23.49 3.15
N GLN A 163 11.80 23.89 4.36
CA GLN A 163 10.59 24.71 4.54
C GLN A 163 10.73 26.09 3.85
N LEU A 164 11.88 26.77 3.95
CA LEU A 164 12.12 28.05 3.26
C LEU A 164 12.10 27.93 1.73
N ILE A 165 12.74 26.89 1.17
CA ILE A 165 12.74 26.64 -0.27
C ILE A 165 11.30 26.44 -0.77
N LEU A 166 10.54 25.57 -0.11
CA LEU A 166 9.17 25.25 -0.53
C LEU A 166 8.21 26.44 -0.30
N LEU A 167 8.36 27.19 0.79
CA LEU A 167 7.58 28.42 1.03
C LEU A 167 7.77 29.44 -0.10
N LYS A 168 9.01 29.65 -0.56
CA LYS A 168 9.29 30.57 -1.67
C LYS A 168 8.62 30.12 -2.97
N VAL A 169 8.61 28.82 -3.26
CA VAL A 169 7.91 28.26 -4.43
C VAL A 169 6.39 28.36 -4.28
N CYS A 170 5.81 28.07 -3.10
CA CYS A 170 4.40 28.27 -2.81
C CYS A 170 3.96 29.72 -3.11
N LEU A 171 4.67 30.70 -2.56
CA LEU A 171 4.36 32.12 -2.73
C LEU A 171 4.43 32.56 -4.20
N ILE A 172 5.47 32.15 -4.93
CA ILE A 172 5.62 32.40 -6.38
C ILE A 172 4.42 31.85 -7.18
N LEU A 173 3.91 30.68 -6.79
CA LEU A 173 2.77 30.03 -7.46
C LEU A 173 1.40 30.59 -7.03
N GLY A 174 1.35 31.59 -6.15
CA GLY A 174 0.11 32.19 -5.67
C GLY A 174 -0.60 31.41 -4.55
N VAL A 175 0.11 30.50 -3.88
CA VAL A 175 -0.40 29.85 -2.67
C VAL A 175 -0.48 30.88 -1.55
N GLU A 176 -1.64 30.98 -0.92
CA GLU A 176 -1.86 31.86 0.23
C GLU A 176 -1.39 31.16 1.51
N VAL A 177 -0.57 31.81 2.34
CA VAL A 177 0.04 31.20 3.53
C VAL A 177 -0.18 32.10 4.74
N HIS A 178 -0.96 31.61 5.71
CA HIS A 178 -1.17 32.30 6.98
C HIS A 178 -0.38 31.60 8.10
N VAL A 179 0.42 32.38 8.81
CA VAL A 179 1.19 31.96 9.99
C VAL A 179 0.52 32.45 11.27
N ASN A 180 0.81 31.80 12.40
CA ASN A 180 0.10 32.00 13.67
C ASN A 180 -1.41 31.73 13.55
N VAL A 181 -1.79 30.72 12.76
CA VAL A 181 -3.17 30.22 12.63
C VAL A 181 -3.20 28.73 12.92
N GLU A 182 -3.74 28.36 14.08
CA GLU A 182 -3.96 26.96 14.45
C GLU A 182 -5.34 26.49 14.00
N PHE A 183 -5.40 25.34 13.32
CA PHE A 183 -6.66 24.64 13.05
C PHE A 183 -7.13 23.96 14.34
N LEU A 184 -8.40 24.16 14.69
CA LEU A 184 -9.02 23.52 15.85
C LEU A 184 -9.90 22.34 15.43
N LYS A 185 -10.97 22.61 14.65
CA LYS A 185 -11.88 21.57 14.15
C LYS A 185 -12.51 21.96 12.82
N LEU A 186 -13.11 20.98 12.17
CA LEU A 186 -13.91 21.17 10.96
C LEU A 186 -15.27 21.78 11.31
N GLN A 187 -15.64 22.89 10.67
CA GLN A 187 -17.00 23.43 10.71
C GLN A 187 -17.82 22.83 9.57
N GLU A 188 -18.96 22.27 9.94
CA GLU A 188 -19.89 21.64 9.01
C GLU A 188 -20.79 22.67 8.31
N PRO A 189 -21.28 22.39 7.09
CA PRO A 189 -22.29 23.18 6.40
C PRO A 189 -23.54 23.45 7.24
N THR A 190 -24.12 24.64 7.04
CA THR A 190 -25.43 25.05 7.58
C THR A 190 -26.53 24.91 6.53
N GLU A 191 -27.72 24.47 6.96
CA GLU A 191 -28.92 24.45 6.14
C GLU A 191 -29.72 25.74 6.42
N GLU A 192 -29.68 26.68 5.46
CA GLU A 192 -30.51 27.88 5.45
C GLU A 192 -31.54 27.76 4.31
N GLN A 193 -32.76 28.25 4.56
CA GLN A 193 -33.95 27.95 3.75
C GLN A 193 -33.85 28.41 2.28
N ASP A 194 -32.99 29.38 1.99
CA ASP A 194 -32.85 30.02 0.67
C ASP A 194 -31.63 29.55 -0.14
N ASN A 195 -31.09 28.35 0.12
CA ASN A 195 -29.96 27.75 -0.64
C ASN A 195 -28.60 28.50 -0.48
N HIS A 196 -28.57 29.59 0.31
CA HIS A 196 -27.40 30.44 0.61
C HIS A 196 -26.53 29.91 1.76
N GLY A 197 -26.85 28.73 2.33
CA GLY A 197 -26.11 28.13 3.44
C GLY A 197 -24.61 27.97 3.17
N HIS A 198 -23.83 27.83 4.23
CA HIS A 198 -22.37 27.87 4.14
C HIS A 198 -21.72 26.53 3.77
N GLY A 199 -20.57 26.62 3.12
CA GLY A 199 -19.70 25.48 2.78
C GLY A 199 -18.96 24.90 4.00
N TRP A 200 -18.11 23.91 3.74
CA TRP A 200 -17.20 23.38 4.75
C TRP A 200 -16.13 24.43 5.08
N ARG A 201 -15.88 24.67 6.37
CA ARG A 201 -14.93 25.68 6.88
C ARG A 201 -14.07 25.13 8.00
N ALA A 202 -13.08 25.91 8.44
CA ALA A 202 -12.23 25.58 9.58
C ALA A 202 -12.55 26.49 10.77
N GLU A 203 -12.71 25.92 11.96
CA GLU A 203 -12.55 26.68 13.19
C GLU A 203 -11.06 26.85 13.45
N ILE A 204 -10.65 28.08 13.76
CA ILE A 204 -9.25 28.47 13.88
C ILE A 204 -8.98 29.30 15.14
N SER A 205 -7.73 29.29 15.58
CA SER A 205 -7.23 30.16 16.64
C SER A 205 -6.07 31.04 16.12
N PRO A 206 -6.03 32.35 16.44
CA PRO A 206 -7.08 33.12 17.09
C PRO A 206 -8.31 33.34 16.18
N PRO A 207 -9.53 33.49 16.74
CA PRO A 207 -10.75 33.74 15.99
C PRO A 207 -10.80 35.13 15.37
N GLY A 208 -11.71 35.36 14.43
CA GLY A 208 -11.94 36.66 13.79
C GLY A 208 -11.02 36.99 12.61
N GLN A 209 -10.09 36.11 12.25
CA GLN A 209 -9.29 36.26 11.02
C GLN A 209 -10.15 35.99 9.77
N PRO A 210 -9.90 36.67 8.62
CA PRO A 210 -10.67 36.47 7.39
C PRO A 210 -10.72 35.02 6.91
N ILE A 211 -9.66 34.25 7.15
CA ILE A 211 -9.54 32.84 6.80
C ILE A 211 -10.55 31.92 7.53
N ALA A 212 -11.18 32.37 8.62
CA ALA A 212 -12.28 31.64 9.27
C ALA A 212 -13.50 31.47 8.36
N ASN A 213 -13.72 32.42 7.43
CA ASN A 213 -14.86 32.40 6.51
C ASN A 213 -14.54 31.68 5.18
N TYR A 214 -13.32 31.21 4.99
CA TYR A 214 -12.91 30.53 3.75
C TYR A 214 -13.50 29.13 3.67
N GLU A 215 -14.35 28.94 2.66
CA GLU A 215 -14.95 27.67 2.34
C GLU A 215 -14.06 26.85 1.39
N PHE A 216 -13.96 25.55 1.63
CA PHE A 216 -13.11 24.64 0.87
C PHE A 216 -13.78 23.29 0.60
N ASP A 217 -13.38 22.67 -0.51
CA ASP A 217 -13.93 21.41 -1.02
C ASP A 217 -12.94 20.25 -0.82
N VAL A 218 -11.68 20.60 -0.48
CA VAL A 218 -10.58 19.68 -0.16
C VAL A 218 -9.82 20.14 1.10
N LEU A 219 -9.56 19.21 2.02
CA LEU A 219 -8.80 19.45 3.25
C LEU A 219 -7.62 18.48 3.39
N ILE A 220 -6.41 19.01 3.53
CA ILE A 220 -5.17 18.23 3.64
C ILE A 220 -4.57 18.39 5.04
N GLY A 221 -4.48 17.31 5.81
CA GLY A 221 -3.79 17.27 7.10
C GLY A 221 -2.32 16.90 6.96
N SER A 222 -1.42 17.85 7.22
CA SER A 222 0.04 17.70 7.16
C SER A 222 0.76 18.31 8.38
N ASP A 223 0.06 18.34 9.50
CA ASP A 223 0.42 18.89 10.81
C ASP A 223 1.27 17.95 11.69
N GLY A 224 1.49 16.71 11.24
CA GLY A 224 2.47 15.76 11.79
C GLY A 224 1.87 14.67 12.70
N ARG A 225 2.68 14.17 13.64
CA ARG A 225 2.33 13.05 14.56
C ARG A 225 0.97 13.23 15.27
N ARG A 226 0.61 14.47 15.65
CA ARG A 226 -0.64 14.80 16.36
C ARG A 226 -1.68 15.43 15.42
N SER A 227 -2.04 14.71 14.35
CA SER A 227 -3.06 15.07 13.38
C SER A 227 -4.37 15.53 14.04
N THR A 228 -4.78 16.78 13.83
CA THR A 228 -6.04 17.37 14.34
C THR A 228 -7.29 16.91 13.56
N LEU A 229 -7.14 16.09 12.51
CA LEU A 229 -8.27 15.64 11.69
C LEU A 229 -8.92 14.35 12.20
N ASP A 230 -10.20 14.48 12.56
CA ASP A 230 -11.07 13.37 12.96
C ASP A 230 -11.37 12.37 11.84
N GLY A 231 -11.64 11.12 12.23
CA GLY A 231 -12.05 10.04 11.32
C GLY A 231 -10.92 9.17 10.79
N PHE A 232 -9.66 9.51 11.09
CA PHE A 232 -8.47 8.73 10.73
C PHE A 232 -7.98 7.90 11.93
N ARG A 233 -8.32 6.61 11.95
CA ARG A 233 -7.79 5.69 12.97
C ARG A 233 -6.29 5.48 12.78
N ARG A 234 -5.57 5.31 13.89
CA ARG A 234 -4.11 5.07 13.92
C ARG A 234 -3.82 3.62 14.21
N LYS A 235 -2.97 3.01 13.38
CA LYS A 235 -2.27 1.77 13.67
C LYS A 235 -0.96 2.08 14.36
N GLU A 236 -0.81 1.60 15.59
CA GLU A 236 0.47 1.60 16.31
C GLU A 236 1.29 0.39 15.90
N PHE A 237 2.55 0.63 15.53
CA PHE A 237 3.55 -0.40 15.30
C PHE A 237 4.59 -0.31 16.41
N ARG A 238 4.42 -1.13 17.45
CA ARG A 238 5.34 -1.16 18.60
C ARG A 238 6.50 -2.13 18.36
N GLY A 239 7.71 -1.60 18.35
CA GLY A 239 8.97 -2.34 18.24
C GLY A 239 9.56 -2.75 19.59
N LYS A 240 10.86 -3.09 19.58
CA LYS A 240 11.67 -3.09 20.81
C LYS A 240 11.84 -1.64 21.28
N LEU A 241 12.10 -1.43 22.57
CA LEU A 241 12.37 -0.11 23.13
C LEU A 241 13.55 0.53 22.37
N ALA A 242 13.30 1.67 21.74
CA ALA A 242 14.29 2.41 20.96
C ALA A 242 14.20 3.89 21.35
N ILE A 243 15.31 4.43 21.87
CA ILE A 243 15.40 5.82 22.31
C ILE A 243 16.36 6.53 21.36
N ALA A 244 15.87 7.53 20.65
CA ALA A 244 16.69 8.33 19.76
C ALA A 244 17.12 9.63 20.43
N ILE A 245 18.38 10.00 20.23
CA ILE A 245 18.93 11.31 20.60
C ILE A 245 19.30 12.02 19.30
N THR A 246 18.88 13.27 19.15
CA THR A 246 19.42 14.17 18.10
C THR A 246 20.19 15.31 18.74
N ALA A 247 21.34 15.65 18.18
CA ALA A 247 22.16 16.78 18.60
C ALA A 247 22.59 17.62 17.39
N ASN A 248 22.60 18.95 17.55
CA ASN A 248 23.13 19.88 16.56
C ASN A 248 24.27 20.68 17.20
N PHE A 249 25.46 20.65 16.58
CA PHE A 249 26.60 21.49 16.96
C PHE A 249 26.85 22.58 15.91
N VAL A 250 27.49 23.67 16.31
CA VAL A 250 27.80 24.81 15.44
C VAL A 250 28.81 24.40 14.38
N ASN A 251 28.43 24.50 13.10
CA ASN A 251 29.36 24.34 11.97
C ASN A 251 29.93 25.71 11.56
N ARG A 252 31.21 25.95 11.85
CA ARG A 252 31.92 27.21 11.51
C ARG A 252 32.46 27.22 10.07
N ASN A 253 32.28 26.12 9.32
CA ASN A 253 32.71 25.95 7.93
C ASN A 253 34.24 26.11 7.75
N THR A 254 35.03 25.79 8.78
CA THR A 254 36.50 25.78 8.71
C THR A 254 37.03 24.65 7.83
N THR A 255 38.29 24.75 7.40
CA THR A 255 38.95 23.71 6.59
C THR A 255 39.18 22.40 7.36
N ALA A 256 39.23 22.44 8.69
CA ALA A 256 39.28 21.23 9.54
C ALA A 256 37.92 20.52 9.55
N GLU A 257 36.85 21.24 9.91
CA GLU A 257 35.47 20.71 9.88
C GLU A 257 35.10 20.18 8.48
N ALA A 258 35.54 20.86 7.42
CA ALA A 258 35.28 20.47 6.03
C ALA A 258 35.88 19.09 5.67
N LYS A 259 36.98 18.67 6.31
CA LYS A 259 37.66 17.38 6.04
C LYS A 259 37.02 16.17 6.73
N VAL A 260 36.35 16.35 7.86
CA VAL A 260 35.74 15.25 8.63
C VAL A 260 34.70 14.52 7.78
N GLU A 261 34.81 13.20 7.63
CA GLU A 261 33.86 12.43 6.81
C GLU A 261 32.47 12.29 7.47
N GLU A 262 31.41 12.21 6.67
CA GLU A 262 30.05 11.99 7.15
C GLU A 262 29.80 10.51 7.46
N ILE A 263 28.88 10.23 8.38
CA ILE A 263 28.55 8.85 8.79
C ILE A 263 27.17 8.50 8.22
N SER A 264 27.15 7.92 7.03
CA SER A 264 25.93 7.53 6.31
C SER A 264 25.27 6.28 6.89
N GLY A 265 24.66 6.39 8.06
CA GLY A 265 23.78 5.34 8.61
C GLY A 265 24.50 4.08 9.09
N VAL A 266 25.60 4.24 9.83
CA VAL A 266 26.37 3.09 10.36
C VAL A 266 25.60 2.45 11.51
N ALA A 267 24.77 1.47 11.18
CA ALA A 267 24.13 0.60 12.17
C ALA A 267 25.13 -0.41 12.75
N PHE A 268 24.90 -0.83 14.01
CA PHE A 268 25.71 -1.82 14.73
C PHE A 268 26.04 -3.06 13.88
N ILE A 269 25.07 -3.54 13.09
CA ILE A 269 25.17 -4.71 12.21
C ILE A 269 26.37 -4.62 11.24
N PHE A 270 26.74 -3.42 10.77
CA PHE A 270 27.78 -3.23 9.76
C PHE A 270 29.16 -2.89 10.34
N ASN A 271 29.22 -2.30 11.53
CA ASN A 271 30.48 -1.90 12.17
C ASN A 271 30.48 -2.20 13.68
N GLN A 272 30.29 -3.47 14.05
CA GLN A 272 30.23 -3.91 15.45
C GLN A 272 31.45 -3.48 16.25
N LYS A 273 32.63 -3.49 15.61
CA LYS A 273 33.90 -3.10 16.22
C LYS A 273 33.84 -1.67 16.77
N PHE A 274 33.45 -0.69 15.96
CA PHE A 274 33.30 0.71 16.37
C PHE A 274 32.37 0.89 17.59
N PHE A 275 31.25 0.16 17.65
CA PHE A 275 30.32 0.28 18.78
C PHE A 275 30.79 -0.43 20.05
N LEU A 276 31.59 -1.49 19.92
CA LEU A 276 32.25 -2.12 21.06
C LEU A 276 33.34 -1.21 21.63
N GLU A 277 34.18 -0.63 20.76
CA GLU A 277 35.22 0.34 21.14
C GLU A 277 34.60 1.60 21.78
N LEU A 278 33.53 2.17 21.20
CA LEU A 278 32.76 3.27 21.80
C LEU A 278 32.31 2.92 23.22
N LYS A 279 31.75 1.72 23.41
CA LYS A 279 31.26 1.27 24.72
C LYS A 279 32.38 1.04 25.72
N GLU A 280 33.50 0.47 25.30
CA GLU A 280 34.65 0.20 26.15
C GLU A 280 35.38 1.48 26.59
N GLU A 281 35.49 2.48 25.71
CA GLU A 281 36.15 3.75 26.01
C GLU A 281 35.25 4.77 26.75
N THR A 282 33.97 4.87 26.39
CA THR A 282 33.07 5.94 26.86
C THR A 282 31.91 5.47 27.76
N GLY A 283 31.65 4.15 27.82
CA GLY A 283 30.44 3.59 28.45
C GLY A 283 29.14 3.80 27.66
N ILE A 284 29.21 4.39 26.46
CA ILE A 284 28.05 4.70 25.60
C ILE A 284 27.73 3.47 24.74
N ASP A 285 26.50 2.93 24.86
CA ASP A 285 26.04 1.76 24.10
C ASP A 285 24.92 2.15 23.12
N LEU A 286 25.27 2.23 21.83
CA LEU A 286 24.39 2.64 20.73
C LEU A 286 24.08 1.48 19.78
N GLU A 287 22.92 1.53 19.13
CA GLU A 287 22.53 0.63 18.03
C GLU A 287 22.84 1.21 16.64
N ASN A 288 22.90 2.54 16.54
CA ASN A 288 23.14 3.27 15.30
C ASN A 288 23.64 4.68 15.62
N ILE A 289 24.50 5.25 14.77
CA ILE A 289 24.86 6.66 14.77
C ILE A 289 24.96 7.16 13.33
N VAL A 290 24.44 8.37 13.10
CA VAL A 290 24.44 9.06 11.80
C VAL A 290 24.97 10.47 12.03
N TYR A 291 25.83 10.94 11.14
CA TYR A 291 26.41 12.29 11.17
C TYR A 291 26.27 12.93 9.78
N TYR A 292 25.64 14.10 9.73
CA TYR A 292 25.50 14.94 8.54
C TYR A 292 26.08 16.34 8.80
N LYS A 293 26.76 16.90 7.80
CA LYS A 293 27.41 18.21 7.83
C LYS A 293 26.62 19.20 6.97
N ASP A 294 25.54 19.75 7.52
CA ASP A 294 24.75 20.82 6.90
C ASP A 294 25.10 22.18 7.54
N ASN A 295 24.12 23.03 7.86
CA ASN A 295 24.34 24.29 8.57
C ASN A 295 24.73 24.09 10.05
N THR A 296 24.52 22.87 10.55
CA THR A 296 25.00 22.34 11.84
C THR A 296 25.73 21.03 11.58
N HIS A 297 26.62 20.65 12.49
CA HIS A 297 27.06 19.24 12.58
C HIS A 297 25.93 18.49 13.29
N TYR A 298 25.13 17.77 12.51
CA TYR A 298 23.93 17.09 13.00
C TYR A 298 24.23 15.62 13.25
N PHE A 299 23.89 15.16 14.45
CA PHE A 299 23.96 13.76 14.85
C PHE A 299 22.57 13.24 15.17
N VAL A 300 22.28 12.02 14.74
CA VAL A 300 21.18 11.21 15.28
C VAL A 300 21.69 9.83 15.64
N MET A 301 21.41 9.41 16.87
CA MET A 301 21.87 8.15 17.44
C MET A 301 20.73 7.43 18.14
N THR A 302 20.75 6.09 18.12
CA THR A 302 19.80 5.26 18.86
C THR A 302 20.51 4.64 20.05
N ALA A 303 20.18 5.09 21.26
CA ALA A 303 20.82 4.67 22.51
C ALA A 303 20.04 3.56 23.20
N LYS A 304 20.76 2.62 23.82
CA LYS A 304 20.13 1.57 24.65
C LYS A 304 19.77 2.14 26.03
N LYS A 305 18.57 1.82 26.53
CA LYS A 305 18.07 2.28 27.84
C LYS A 305 19.09 2.12 28.97
N GLN A 306 19.76 0.96 29.04
CA GLN A 306 20.72 0.68 30.10
C GLN A 306 21.88 1.69 30.11
N SER A 307 22.48 2.00 28.96
CA SER A 307 23.57 2.99 28.88
C SER A 307 23.13 4.40 29.28
N LEU A 308 21.87 4.77 29.03
CA LEU A 308 21.31 6.04 29.48
C LEU A 308 21.09 6.09 31.00
N LEU A 309 20.74 4.97 31.63
CA LEU A 309 20.68 4.83 33.09
C LEU A 309 22.08 4.85 33.70
N ASP A 310 23.02 4.07 33.13
CA ASP A 310 24.40 3.94 33.61
C ASP A 310 25.17 5.27 33.54
N LYS A 311 24.94 6.08 32.49
CA LYS A 311 25.50 7.44 32.33
C LYS A 311 24.67 8.52 33.03
N GLY A 312 23.63 8.16 33.80
CA GLY A 312 22.81 9.10 34.57
C GLY A 312 21.96 10.09 33.74
N VAL A 313 21.76 9.81 32.45
CA VAL A 313 20.90 10.60 31.54
C VAL A 313 19.43 10.39 31.90
N ILE A 314 19.05 9.15 32.22
CA ILE A 314 17.74 8.80 32.76
C ILE A 314 17.91 8.57 34.26
N ILE A 315 17.07 9.23 35.08
CA ILE A 315 17.19 9.21 36.54
C ILE A 315 16.56 7.95 37.14
N HIS A 316 15.37 7.55 36.66
CA HIS A 316 14.64 6.37 37.12
C HIS A 316 14.17 5.49 35.96
N ASP A 317 14.24 4.17 36.15
CA ASP A 317 13.77 3.19 35.17
C ASP A 317 12.25 2.96 35.27
N TYR A 318 11.49 3.70 34.46
CA TYR A 318 10.05 3.53 34.32
C TYR A 318 9.68 2.56 33.18
N ILE A 319 8.64 1.75 33.40
CA ILE A 319 8.10 0.81 32.40
C ILE A 319 7.42 1.54 31.24
N GLU A 320 6.73 2.64 31.54
CA GLU A 320 6.01 3.50 30.59
C GLU A 320 6.99 4.42 29.86
N THR A 321 7.10 4.33 28.53
CA THR A 321 8.08 5.11 27.76
C THR A 321 7.84 6.62 27.84
N GLU A 322 6.59 7.06 28.00
CA GLU A 322 6.23 8.46 28.20
C GLU A 322 6.76 9.02 29.52
N ARG A 323 6.75 8.23 30.61
CA ARG A 323 7.35 8.63 31.90
C ARG A 323 8.86 8.48 31.91
N LEU A 324 9.37 7.43 31.26
CA LEU A 324 10.81 7.18 31.11
C LEU A 324 11.53 8.36 30.42
N LEU A 325 10.88 8.95 29.41
CA LEU A 325 11.40 10.06 28.60
C LEU A 325 10.79 11.43 28.99
N HIS A 326 10.09 11.51 30.12
CA HIS A 326 9.55 12.78 30.62
C HIS A 326 10.69 13.71 31.04
N THR A 327 10.50 15.03 30.90
CA THR A 327 11.54 16.03 31.24
C THR A 327 12.06 15.89 32.66
N ASP A 328 11.18 15.55 33.60
CA ASP A 328 11.52 15.43 35.02
C ASP A 328 12.36 14.18 35.33
N ASN A 329 12.43 13.22 34.40
CA ASN A 329 13.21 11.99 34.51
C ASN A 329 14.50 12.02 33.67
N VAL A 330 14.72 13.09 32.90
CA VAL A 330 15.87 13.28 32.01
C VAL A 330 16.81 14.32 32.59
N ASN A 331 18.02 13.92 32.98
CA ASN A 331 19.07 14.84 33.38
C ASN A 331 19.65 15.51 32.12
N GLN A 332 19.30 16.78 31.91
CA GLN A 332 19.70 17.54 30.74
C GLN A 332 21.22 17.74 30.64
N GLU A 333 21.94 17.88 31.76
CA GLU A 333 23.40 18.04 31.75
C GLU A 333 24.09 16.74 31.34
N ALA A 334 23.64 15.60 31.89
CA ALA A 334 24.12 14.28 31.49
C ALA A 334 23.80 14.00 30.00
N LEU A 335 22.62 14.39 29.51
CA LEU A 335 22.26 14.27 28.09
C LEU A 335 23.21 15.08 27.18
N LEU A 336 23.58 16.30 27.59
CA LEU A 336 24.54 17.15 26.89
C LEU A 336 25.97 16.56 26.91
N SER A 337 26.36 15.88 27.99
CA SER A 337 27.64 15.17 28.01
C SER A 337 27.61 13.96 27.08
N TYR A 338 26.59 13.10 27.23
CA TYR A 338 26.42 11.86 26.47
C TYR A 338 26.41 12.11 24.95
N ALA A 339 25.62 13.07 24.49
CA ALA A 339 25.51 13.36 23.06
C ALA A 339 26.77 14.02 22.47
N ARG A 340 27.51 14.81 23.27
CA ARG A 340 28.81 15.38 22.86
C ARG A 340 29.87 14.28 22.73
N GLU A 341 30.02 13.46 23.76
CA GLU A 341 31.01 12.38 23.84
C GLU A 341 30.82 11.35 22.71
N ALA A 342 29.57 10.96 22.43
CA ALA A 342 29.24 10.09 21.29
C ALA A 342 29.55 10.72 19.92
N ALA A 343 29.37 12.04 19.77
CA ALA A 343 29.67 12.77 18.53
C ALA A 343 31.18 12.95 18.30
N ASP A 344 31.94 13.18 19.37
CA ASP A 344 33.39 13.36 19.35
C ASP A 344 34.08 12.05 18.95
N PHE A 345 33.77 10.96 19.66
CA PHE A 345 34.21 9.61 19.31
C PHE A 345 33.78 9.23 17.89
N GLY A 346 32.51 9.49 17.54
CA GLY A 346 31.97 9.18 16.21
C GLY A 346 32.72 9.85 15.06
N THR A 347 33.32 11.01 15.29
CA THR A 347 34.14 11.73 14.30
C THR A 347 35.65 11.52 14.47
N ASN A 348 36.06 10.53 15.25
CA ASN A 348 37.46 10.24 15.62
C ASN A 348 38.19 11.48 16.16
N TYR A 349 37.49 12.31 16.96
CA TYR A 349 38.00 13.54 17.55
C TYR A 349 38.54 14.57 16.53
N GLN A 350 38.05 14.53 15.27
CA GLN A 350 38.51 15.43 14.20
C GLN A 350 37.76 16.77 14.14
N LEU A 351 36.62 16.89 14.83
CA LEU A 351 35.89 18.16 14.92
C LEU A 351 36.58 19.09 15.95
N PRO A 352 37.02 20.30 15.58
CA PRO A 352 37.82 21.15 16.50
C PRO A 352 37.11 21.61 17.77
N SER A 353 35.77 21.59 17.78
CA SER A 353 34.94 22.11 18.87
C SER A 353 33.50 21.60 18.73
N LEU A 354 32.93 21.02 19.78
CA LEU A 354 31.53 20.58 19.83
C LEU A 354 30.68 21.51 20.72
N ASP A 355 30.55 22.74 20.25
CA ASP A 355 29.63 23.74 20.81
C ASP A 355 28.21 23.47 20.29
N TYR A 356 27.24 23.38 21.19
CA TYR A 356 25.84 23.18 20.80
C TYR A 356 25.31 24.37 20.00
N ALA A 357 24.61 24.07 18.91
CA ALA A 357 23.72 25.03 18.27
C ALA A 357 22.57 25.37 19.23
N ILE A 358 21.89 26.49 18.97
CA ILE A 358 20.80 26.99 19.82
C ILE A 358 19.45 26.70 19.18
N ASN A 359 18.54 26.10 19.95
CA ASN A 359 17.16 25.81 19.55
C ASN A 359 16.24 27.05 19.73
N HIS A 360 14.95 26.94 19.40
CA HIS A 360 14.00 28.06 19.51
C HIS A 360 13.60 28.45 20.94
N TYR A 361 14.01 27.68 21.96
CA TYR A 361 13.87 28.06 23.37
C TYR A 361 15.15 28.71 23.93
N SER A 362 16.10 29.07 23.06
CA SER A 362 17.41 29.60 23.45
C SER A 362 18.26 28.64 24.29
N GLN A 363 18.01 27.34 24.15
CA GLN A 363 18.74 26.26 24.83
C GLN A 363 19.65 25.49 23.86
N PRO A 364 20.66 24.76 24.36
CA PRO A 364 21.43 23.79 23.59
C PRO A 364 20.53 22.82 22.81
N ASP A 365 20.81 22.64 21.52
CA ASP A 365 19.97 21.87 20.59
C ASP A 365 20.27 20.37 20.65
N VAL A 366 19.86 19.75 21.76
CA VAL A 366 19.79 18.30 21.98
C VAL A 366 18.36 17.90 22.39
N ALA A 367 17.88 16.76 21.91
CA ALA A 367 16.56 16.24 22.24
C ALA A 367 16.48 14.71 22.20
N MET A 368 15.65 14.13 23.07
CA MET A 368 15.32 12.69 23.13
C MET A 368 13.94 12.41 22.54
N PHE A 369 13.78 11.26 21.87
CA PHE A 369 12.54 10.84 21.21
C PHE A 369 12.27 9.35 21.38
N ASP A 370 11.00 8.99 21.53
CA ASP A 370 10.53 7.60 21.52
C ASP A 370 10.39 7.07 20.09
N PHE A 371 11.22 6.10 19.71
CA PHE A 371 11.11 5.32 18.48
C PHE A 371 10.50 3.92 18.69
N THR A 372 10.08 3.60 19.92
CA THR A 372 9.41 2.32 20.25
C THR A 372 8.09 2.18 19.51
N CYS A 373 7.35 3.28 19.35
CA CYS A 373 6.05 3.31 18.68
C CYS A 373 6.12 4.19 17.43
N MET A 374 5.86 3.58 16.28
CA MET A 374 5.60 4.30 15.03
C MET A 374 4.12 4.22 14.68
N TYR A 375 3.50 5.33 14.31
CA TYR A 375 2.10 5.39 13.91
C TYR A 375 1.92 5.50 12.39
N ALA A 376 0.88 4.86 11.86
CA ALA A 376 0.36 5.15 10.53
C ALA A 376 -1.16 5.26 10.56
N SER A 377 -1.74 6.04 9.65
CA SER A 377 -3.18 6.07 9.44
C SER A 377 -3.66 4.75 8.83
N GLU A 378 -4.86 4.29 9.19
CA GLU A 378 -5.48 3.13 8.55
C GLU A 378 -5.82 3.35 7.08
N ASN A 379 -6.23 4.57 6.76
CA ASN A 379 -6.62 5.07 5.45
C ASN A 379 -5.91 6.39 5.17
N ALA A 380 -5.53 6.64 3.92
CA ALA A 380 -4.89 7.88 3.52
C ALA A 380 -5.88 9.01 3.21
N ALA A 381 -7.11 8.67 2.83
CA ALA A 381 -8.19 9.63 2.59
C ALA A 381 -9.54 9.16 3.11
N LEU A 382 -10.45 10.11 3.27
CA LEU A 382 -11.88 9.90 3.52
C LEU A 382 -12.69 11.01 2.83
N ILE A 383 -13.98 10.80 2.64
CA ILE A 383 -14.90 11.81 2.10
C ILE A 383 -16.01 12.00 3.12
N ARG A 384 -16.32 13.26 3.46
CA ARG A 384 -17.46 13.63 4.29
C ARG A 384 -18.54 14.25 3.42
N GLN A 385 -19.81 13.96 3.70
CA GLN A 385 -20.94 14.61 3.04
C GLN A 385 -21.99 15.02 4.07
N LYS A 386 -22.41 16.29 4.02
CA LYS A 386 -23.51 16.85 4.80
C LYS A 386 -24.31 17.82 3.92
N SER A 387 -25.63 17.83 4.02
CA SER A 387 -26.49 18.82 3.34
C SER A 387 -26.18 18.97 1.84
N GLY A 388 -25.97 17.85 1.15
CA GLY A 388 -25.56 17.81 -0.27
C GLY A 388 -24.08 18.15 -0.57
N ARG A 389 -23.36 18.81 0.35
CA ARG A 389 -21.97 19.28 0.14
C ARG A 389 -20.96 18.22 0.56
N GLN A 390 -20.08 17.84 -0.36
CA GLN A 390 -19.00 16.88 -0.10
C GLN A 390 -17.68 17.59 0.20
N LEU A 391 -16.85 16.96 1.04
CA LEU A 391 -15.50 17.37 1.39
C LEU A 391 -14.56 16.17 1.26
N LEU A 392 -13.53 16.32 0.43
CA LEU A 392 -12.44 15.34 0.33
C LEU A 392 -11.38 15.65 1.39
N VAL A 393 -11.06 14.69 2.26
CA VAL A 393 -10.08 14.86 3.33
C VAL A 393 -8.93 13.86 3.16
N ALA A 394 -7.68 14.30 3.27
CA ALA A 394 -6.50 13.44 3.10
C ALA A 394 -5.37 13.76 4.06
N LEU A 395 -4.54 12.76 4.38
CA LEU A 395 -3.34 12.91 5.21
C LEU A 395 -2.06 12.80 4.37
N VAL A 396 -1.04 13.61 4.69
CA VAL A 396 0.24 13.66 3.97
C VAL A 396 1.43 13.90 4.91
N GLY A 397 2.50 13.11 4.74
CA GLY A 397 3.73 13.22 5.55
C GLY A 397 3.64 12.39 6.83
N ASP A 398 4.23 12.88 7.92
CA ASP A 398 4.25 12.20 9.21
C ASP A 398 2.83 12.00 9.80
N SER A 399 1.87 12.85 9.40
CA SER A 399 0.44 12.65 9.71
C SER A 399 -0.15 11.45 8.97
N LEU A 400 0.43 10.97 7.86
CA LEU A 400 0.00 9.75 7.18
C LEU A 400 0.75 8.51 7.70
N LEU A 401 2.08 8.60 7.75
CA LEU A 401 2.98 7.50 8.09
C LEU A 401 4.23 8.07 8.76
N GLU A 402 4.45 7.74 10.02
CA GLU A 402 5.64 8.19 10.74
C GLU A 402 6.92 7.55 10.17
N PRO A 403 7.96 8.37 9.91
CA PRO A 403 9.23 7.85 9.40
C PRO A 403 10.18 7.44 10.53
N PHE A 404 10.85 6.31 10.35
CA PHE A 404 12.05 5.99 11.13
C PHE A 404 13.22 6.82 10.57
N TRP A 405 13.67 7.84 11.32
CA TRP A 405 14.62 8.85 10.83
C TRP A 405 15.99 8.27 10.39
N PRO A 406 16.59 7.27 11.07
CA PRO A 406 17.88 6.72 10.65
C PRO A 406 17.85 5.97 9.30
N MET A 407 16.67 5.67 8.75
CA MET A 407 16.51 5.16 7.38
C MET A 407 16.22 6.25 6.34
N GLY A 408 16.17 7.54 6.74
CA GLY A 408 16.01 8.66 5.82
C GLY A 408 14.72 8.67 5.01
N THR A 409 13.65 8.03 5.50
CA THR A 409 12.44 7.76 4.70
C THR A 409 11.42 8.91 4.67
N GLY A 410 11.50 9.86 5.62
CA GLY A 410 10.45 10.88 5.85
C GLY A 410 10.15 11.78 4.66
N CYS A 411 11.14 12.53 4.18
CA CYS A 411 10.95 13.44 3.05
C CYS A 411 10.50 12.66 1.80
N ALA A 412 11.08 11.48 1.56
CA ALA A 412 10.77 10.65 0.41
C ALA A 412 9.34 10.09 0.43
N ARG A 413 8.86 9.55 1.55
CA ARG A 413 7.49 9.03 1.65
C ARG A 413 6.46 10.15 1.73
N GLY A 414 6.79 11.26 2.39
CA GLY A 414 5.97 12.46 2.41
C GLY A 414 5.74 13.07 1.02
N PHE A 415 6.78 13.16 0.18
CA PHE A 415 6.65 13.71 -1.18
C PHE A 415 5.90 12.75 -2.13
N LEU A 416 6.12 11.43 -2.01
CA LEU A 416 5.29 10.44 -2.72
C LEU A 416 3.80 10.58 -2.36
N ALA A 417 3.49 10.68 -1.06
CA ALA A 417 2.13 10.91 -0.59
C ALA A 417 1.54 12.26 -1.05
N ALA A 418 2.36 13.30 -1.19
CA ALA A 418 1.95 14.59 -1.76
C ALA A 418 1.51 14.44 -3.24
N PHE A 419 2.29 13.71 -4.06
CA PHE A 419 1.94 13.41 -5.45
C PHE A 419 0.68 12.54 -5.56
N ASP A 420 0.55 11.51 -4.73
CA ASP A 420 -0.62 10.63 -4.71
C ASP A 420 -1.90 11.37 -4.31
N THR A 421 -1.76 12.36 -3.43
CA THR A 421 -2.86 13.23 -2.99
C THR A 421 -3.22 14.26 -4.07
N ALA A 422 -2.25 14.84 -4.77
CA ALA A 422 -2.51 15.71 -5.94
C ALA A 422 -3.19 14.94 -7.09
N TRP A 423 -2.78 13.69 -7.35
CA TRP A 423 -3.46 12.81 -8.30
C TRP A 423 -4.92 12.55 -7.92
N MET A 424 -5.17 12.28 -6.64
CA MET A 424 -6.52 12.10 -6.12
C MET A 424 -7.37 13.39 -6.27
N VAL A 425 -6.84 14.57 -5.94
CA VAL A 425 -7.58 15.84 -6.11
C VAL A 425 -7.86 16.14 -7.59
N LYS A 426 -6.94 15.79 -8.50
CA LYS A 426 -7.18 15.83 -9.95
C LYS A 426 -8.31 14.88 -10.38
N GLY A 427 -8.41 13.70 -9.78
CA GLY A 427 -9.51 12.76 -10.02
C GLY A 427 -10.85 13.26 -9.50
N TRP A 428 -10.84 13.88 -8.32
CA TRP A 428 -11.99 14.55 -7.70
C TRP A 428 -12.55 15.66 -8.58
N ALA A 429 -11.69 16.58 -9.04
CA ALA A 429 -12.06 17.67 -9.95
C ALA A 429 -12.60 17.20 -11.31
N GLN A 430 -12.35 15.94 -11.68
CA GLN A 430 -12.85 15.31 -12.91
C GLN A 430 -14.14 14.51 -12.69
N GLY A 431 -14.74 14.57 -11.50
CA GLY A 431 -16.00 13.89 -11.18
C GLY A 431 -15.88 12.37 -11.06
N LYS A 432 -14.68 11.82 -10.76
CA LYS A 432 -14.55 10.39 -10.42
C LYS A 432 -15.48 10.04 -9.25
N ALA A 433 -16.14 8.88 -9.31
CA ALA A 433 -17.05 8.45 -8.26
C ALA A 433 -16.33 8.35 -6.90
N PRO A 434 -16.91 8.85 -5.79
CA PRO A 434 -16.23 8.92 -4.49
C PRO A 434 -15.56 7.62 -4.01
N LEU A 435 -16.25 6.47 -4.14
CA LEU A 435 -15.71 5.18 -3.71
C LEU A 435 -14.64 4.64 -4.66
N GLU A 436 -14.70 4.94 -5.95
CA GLU A 436 -13.64 4.59 -6.90
C GLU A 436 -12.37 5.39 -6.60
N LEU A 437 -12.53 6.69 -6.36
CA LEU A 437 -11.43 7.60 -6.01
C LEU A 437 -10.72 7.17 -4.72
N LEU A 438 -11.48 6.86 -3.67
CA LEU A 438 -10.94 6.32 -2.42
C LEU A 438 -10.24 4.96 -2.67
N SER A 439 -10.82 4.08 -3.49
CA SER A 439 -10.21 2.77 -3.79
C SER A 439 -8.88 2.88 -4.55
N GLU A 440 -8.76 3.84 -5.46
CA GLU A 440 -7.50 4.17 -6.14
C GLU A 440 -6.47 4.72 -5.14
N ARG A 441 -6.87 5.68 -4.30
CA ARG A 441 -5.97 6.29 -3.29
C ARG A 441 -5.43 5.29 -2.29
N GLU A 442 -6.27 4.39 -1.79
CA GLU A 442 -5.89 3.35 -0.83
C GLU A 442 -5.08 2.22 -1.49
N SER A 443 -5.35 1.91 -2.77
CA SER A 443 -4.51 0.98 -3.55
C SER A 443 -3.08 1.47 -3.66
N ILE A 444 -2.88 2.77 -3.90
CA ILE A 444 -1.56 3.40 -3.95
C ILE A 444 -0.94 3.48 -2.54
N TYR A 445 -1.73 3.84 -1.51
CA TYR A 445 -1.23 3.97 -0.13
C TYR A 445 -0.57 2.68 0.40
N ARG A 446 -1.11 1.50 0.07
CA ARG A 446 -0.55 0.20 0.47
C ARG A 446 0.91 -0.03 0.04
N LEU A 447 1.38 0.66 -1.00
CA LEU A 447 2.77 0.59 -1.47
C LEU A 447 3.70 1.44 -0.60
N LEU A 448 3.21 2.55 -0.04
CA LEU A 448 4.02 3.60 0.57
C LEU A 448 4.95 3.10 1.71
N PRO A 449 4.52 2.26 2.67
CA PRO A 449 5.39 1.77 3.75
C PRO A 449 6.52 0.84 3.26
N GLN A 450 6.38 0.27 2.06
CA GLN A 450 7.35 -0.65 1.47
C GLN A 450 8.34 0.05 0.51
N THR A 451 8.11 1.32 0.18
CA THR A 451 8.98 2.08 -0.72
C THR A 451 10.41 2.19 -0.17
N THR A 452 11.38 2.06 -1.07
CA THR A 452 12.81 2.33 -0.86
C THR A 452 13.35 3.08 -2.07
N ALA A 453 14.56 3.63 -1.98
CA ALA A 453 15.23 4.21 -3.15
C ALA A 453 15.45 3.20 -4.30
N GLU A 454 15.37 1.88 -4.02
CA GLU A 454 15.62 0.80 -4.97
C GLU A 454 14.37 0.27 -5.69
N ASN A 455 13.20 0.25 -5.05
CA ASN A 455 11.99 -0.34 -5.62
C ASN A 455 11.02 0.67 -6.28
N ILE A 456 11.37 1.95 -6.30
CA ILE A 456 10.69 2.99 -7.09
C ILE A 456 11.35 3.14 -8.47
N THR A 457 10.62 3.67 -9.45
CA THR A 457 11.13 3.89 -10.81
C THR A 457 12.37 4.79 -10.79
N LYS A 458 13.47 4.39 -11.44
CA LYS A 458 14.74 5.13 -11.43
C LYS A 458 14.80 6.32 -12.42
N ASN A 459 13.85 6.41 -13.35
CA ASN A 459 13.79 7.48 -14.35
C ASN A 459 13.13 8.75 -13.78
N PHE A 460 13.88 9.51 -13.00
CA PHE A 460 13.36 10.67 -12.27
C PHE A 460 12.96 11.86 -13.15
N ASP A 461 13.36 11.89 -14.43
CA ASP A 461 12.90 12.88 -15.42
C ASP A 461 11.45 12.68 -15.85
N GLN A 462 10.93 11.45 -15.74
CA GLN A 462 9.55 11.10 -16.10
C GLN A 462 8.58 11.18 -14.92
N TYR A 463 9.06 11.53 -13.71
CA TYR A 463 8.21 11.62 -12.52
C TYR A 463 7.17 12.74 -12.66
N THR A 464 5.90 12.37 -12.53
CA THR A 464 4.77 13.30 -12.43
C THR A 464 3.87 12.92 -11.25
N ILE A 465 2.76 13.63 -11.07
CA ILE A 465 1.72 13.21 -10.12
C ILE A 465 1.08 11.86 -10.50
N ASP A 466 1.17 11.42 -11.77
CA ASP A 466 0.69 10.10 -12.18
C ASP A 466 1.49 8.99 -11.44
N PRO A 467 0.83 8.16 -10.61
CA PRO A 467 1.49 7.14 -9.81
C PRO A 467 2.17 6.06 -10.67
N ALA A 468 1.73 5.82 -11.91
CA ALA A 468 2.37 4.86 -12.82
C ALA A 468 3.80 5.28 -13.23
N THR A 469 4.12 6.57 -13.14
CA THR A 469 5.49 7.06 -13.40
C THR A 469 6.47 6.77 -12.26
N ARG A 470 5.96 6.45 -11.06
CA ARG A 470 6.72 6.36 -9.81
C ARG A 470 6.79 4.95 -9.24
N TYR A 471 5.68 4.22 -9.31
CA TYR A 471 5.55 2.87 -8.76
C TYR A 471 5.55 1.81 -9.88
N PRO A 472 6.60 0.97 -10.00
CA PRO A 472 6.62 -0.11 -10.97
C PRO A 472 5.56 -1.17 -10.63
N ASN A 473 4.92 -1.75 -11.65
CA ASN A 473 3.87 -2.77 -11.53
C ASN A 473 2.67 -2.33 -10.67
N LEU A 474 2.31 -1.03 -10.71
CA LEU A 474 1.18 -0.46 -9.98
C LEU A 474 -0.14 -1.20 -10.29
N ASN A 475 -0.78 -1.76 -9.26
CA ASN A 475 -2.17 -2.19 -9.30
C ASN A 475 -3.05 -1.17 -8.56
N SER A 476 -3.58 -0.19 -9.29
CA SER A 476 -4.51 0.84 -8.79
C SER A 476 -5.91 0.31 -8.41
N SER A 477 -6.17 -0.99 -8.59
CA SER A 477 -7.45 -1.66 -8.31
C SER A 477 -7.36 -2.76 -7.23
N CYS A 478 -6.24 -2.83 -6.50
CA CYS A 478 -6.04 -3.85 -5.45
C CYS A 478 -6.91 -3.64 -4.18
N VAL A 479 -7.49 -2.44 -4.04
CA VAL A 479 -8.61 -2.14 -3.14
C VAL A 479 -9.86 -1.99 -4.00
N ARG A 480 -10.97 -2.62 -3.60
CA ARG A 480 -12.27 -2.50 -4.28
C ARG A 480 -13.13 -1.38 -3.66
N PRO A 481 -13.99 -0.68 -4.42
CA PRO A 481 -14.88 0.37 -3.90
C PRO A 481 -15.70 -0.04 -2.66
N GLN A 482 -16.13 -1.30 -2.55
CA GLN A 482 -16.88 -1.80 -1.38
C GLN A 482 -16.03 -1.78 -0.10
N GLN A 483 -14.71 -1.96 -0.20
CA GLN A 483 -13.80 -2.03 0.96
C GLN A 483 -13.54 -0.65 1.59
N VAL A 484 -13.71 0.43 0.81
CA VAL A 484 -13.53 1.82 1.25
C VAL A 484 -14.84 2.52 1.63
N ARG A 485 -15.98 1.82 1.59
CA ARG A 485 -17.28 2.36 2.02
C ARG A 485 -17.26 2.98 3.44
N PRO A 486 -16.53 2.45 4.44
CA PRO A 486 -16.42 3.09 5.76
C PRO A 486 -15.67 4.44 5.76
N ALA A 487 -14.85 4.72 4.73
CA ALA A 487 -14.17 6.00 4.54
C ALA A 487 -15.05 7.04 3.82
N PHE A 488 -16.29 6.69 3.47
CA PHE A 488 -17.30 7.62 2.97
C PHE A 488 -18.35 7.88 4.06
N ILE A 489 -18.31 9.07 4.65
CA ILE A 489 -19.04 9.44 5.87
C ILE A 489 -20.17 10.39 5.52
N HIS A 490 -21.41 9.89 5.54
CA HIS A 490 -22.60 10.75 5.57
C HIS A 490 -22.84 11.25 6.99
N LEU A 491 -22.78 12.57 7.18
CA LEU A 491 -23.22 13.23 8.40
C LEU A 491 -24.68 13.64 8.20
N TYR A 492 -25.58 12.98 8.93
CA TYR A 492 -27.00 13.34 8.93
C TYR A 492 -27.24 14.39 10.00
N THR A 493 -27.76 15.55 9.59
CA THR A 493 -28.43 16.49 10.49
C THR A 493 -29.66 15.76 11.08
N PRO A 494 -29.84 15.70 12.40
CA PRO A 494 -31.08 15.19 12.99
C PRO A 494 -32.18 16.24 12.83
N PHE A 495 -32.73 16.37 11.62
CA PHE A 495 -33.86 17.24 11.32
C PHE A 495 -35.18 16.47 11.22
N SER A 496 -36.25 17.21 11.53
CA SER A 496 -37.59 16.67 11.73
C SER A 496 -38.16 15.96 10.49
N LEU A 497 -39.09 15.04 10.73
CA LEU A 497 -39.69 14.16 9.75
C LEU A 497 -40.46 14.93 8.65
N THR A 498 -39.99 14.87 7.41
CA THR A 498 -40.85 14.81 6.21
C THR A 498 -40.19 14.02 5.07
N HIS A 499 -40.72 12.81 4.81
CA HIS A 499 -40.64 12.00 3.58
C HIS A 499 -39.27 11.45 3.09
N PRO A 500 -39.05 10.12 3.21
CA PRO A 500 -37.96 9.39 2.56
C PRO A 500 -38.43 8.53 1.36
N CYS A 501 -37.61 8.43 0.31
CA CYS A 501 -37.52 7.18 -0.48
C CYS A 501 -36.23 7.13 -1.34
N ALA A 502 -35.35 6.16 -1.05
CA ALA A 502 -34.50 5.49 -2.05
C ALA A 502 -33.93 4.19 -1.45
N ILE A 503 -34.11 3.08 -2.17
CA ILE A 503 -33.85 1.70 -1.71
C ILE A 503 -32.48 1.21 -2.20
N VAL A 504 -31.66 0.60 -1.33
CA VAL A 504 -30.63 -0.38 -1.76
C VAL A 504 -30.48 -1.50 -0.71
N SER A 505 -30.51 -2.75 -1.18
CA SER A 505 -30.55 -4.01 -0.44
C SER A 505 -29.26 -4.37 0.32
N PRO A 506 -29.30 -5.29 1.31
CA PRO A 506 -28.16 -5.60 2.17
C PRO A 506 -27.34 -6.83 1.71
N SER A 507 -26.01 -6.79 1.94
CA SER A 507 -25.19 -7.98 2.08
C SER A 507 -24.04 -7.80 3.10
N THR A 508 -24.33 -8.24 4.32
CA THR A 508 -23.41 -9.01 5.20
C THR A 508 -22.07 -8.41 5.62
N ILE A 509 -22.06 -7.25 6.29
CA ILE A 509 -21.02 -6.89 7.29
C ILE A 509 -21.67 -6.18 8.48
N GLY A 510 -21.42 -6.65 9.71
CA GLY A 510 -21.67 -5.89 10.96
C GLY A 510 -22.86 -6.34 11.82
N SER A 511 -22.76 -7.51 12.46
CA SER A 511 -23.76 -7.99 13.45
C SER A 511 -23.97 -7.01 14.62
N GLU A 512 -22.88 -6.44 15.17
CA GLU A 512 -22.96 -5.45 16.27
C GLU A 512 -23.62 -4.13 15.86
N VAL A 513 -23.27 -3.59 14.68
CA VAL A 513 -23.82 -2.33 14.16
C VAL A 513 -25.30 -2.46 13.78
N ARG A 514 -25.74 -3.67 13.38
CA ARG A 514 -27.16 -3.97 13.13
C ARG A 514 -27.93 -4.17 14.45
N SER A 515 -27.31 -4.77 15.46
CA SER A 515 -27.95 -5.04 16.77
C SER A 515 -28.28 -3.76 17.55
N SER A 516 -27.40 -2.77 17.57
CA SER A 516 -27.65 -1.48 18.26
C SER A 516 -28.81 -0.68 17.64
N ARG A 517 -28.95 -0.71 16.31
CA ARG A 517 -30.09 -0.10 15.60
C ARG A 517 -31.40 -0.84 15.85
N LEU A 518 -31.37 -2.17 15.90
CA LEU A 518 -32.51 -3.02 16.22
C LEU A 518 -33.00 -2.74 17.65
N LEU A 519 -32.09 -2.72 18.63
CA LEU A 519 -32.38 -2.38 20.03
C LEU A 519 -33.06 -1.01 20.17
N LEU A 520 -32.49 0.03 19.56
CA LEU A 520 -33.04 1.39 19.60
C LEU A 520 -34.43 1.48 18.94
N TRP A 521 -34.70 0.68 17.91
CA TRP A 521 -36.04 0.60 17.32
C TRP A 521 -37.02 -0.12 18.25
N CYS A 522 -36.64 -1.27 18.81
CA CYS A 522 -37.47 -2.01 19.77
C CYS A 522 -37.86 -1.15 20.98
N GLN A 523 -36.89 -0.41 21.55
CA GLN A 523 -37.11 0.57 22.62
C GLN A 523 -38.18 1.60 22.25
N LYS A 524 -38.11 2.19 21.05
CA LYS A 524 -39.10 3.17 20.58
C LYS A 524 -40.48 2.57 20.38
N GLN A 525 -40.59 1.35 19.84
CA GLN A 525 -41.90 0.71 19.63
C GLN A 525 -42.56 0.29 20.95
N THR A 526 -41.78 -0.16 21.93
CA THR A 526 -42.27 -0.62 23.24
C THR A 526 -42.41 0.49 24.29
N GLN A 527 -41.97 1.72 24.00
CA GLN A 527 -42.03 2.84 24.94
C GLN A 527 -43.46 3.16 25.41
N GLY A 528 -43.67 3.18 26.73
CA GLY A 528 -44.95 3.53 27.36
C GLY A 528 -45.88 2.35 27.67
N TYR A 529 -45.46 1.11 27.41
CA TYR A 529 -46.17 -0.09 27.87
C TYR A 529 -45.80 -0.42 29.33
N ARG A 530 -46.79 -0.83 30.13
CA ARG A 530 -46.59 -1.26 31.52
C ARG A 530 -45.72 -2.54 31.57
N SER A 531 -44.82 -2.65 32.54
CA SER A 531 -43.91 -3.79 32.73
C SER A 531 -43.08 -4.16 31.48
N VAL A 532 -42.75 -3.19 30.62
CA VAL A 532 -41.86 -3.39 29.46
C VAL A 532 -40.76 -2.33 29.47
N ASP A 533 -39.53 -2.78 29.77
CA ASP A 533 -38.32 -2.01 29.56
C ASP A 533 -37.33 -2.85 28.74
N VAL A 534 -36.89 -2.30 27.60
CA VAL A 534 -36.06 -3.02 26.62
C VAL A 534 -34.64 -2.48 26.69
N THR A 535 -33.81 -3.08 27.54
CA THR A 535 -32.40 -2.71 27.72
C THR A 535 -31.45 -3.56 26.89
N ASP A 536 -31.87 -4.76 26.48
CA ASP A 536 -31.08 -5.69 25.68
C ASP A 536 -31.90 -6.40 24.56
N LEU A 537 -31.24 -7.34 23.87
CA LEU A 537 -31.86 -8.25 22.89
C LEU A 537 -31.82 -9.71 23.38
N THR A 538 -31.87 -9.92 24.70
CA THR A 538 -31.92 -11.23 25.36
C THR A 538 -32.93 -11.20 26.51
N THR A 539 -32.53 -10.80 27.73
CA THR A 539 -33.34 -10.93 28.95
C THR A 539 -34.61 -10.06 28.95
N SER A 540 -34.58 -8.88 28.31
CA SER A 540 -35.73 -7.95 28.22
C SER A 540 -36.96 -8.55 27.52
N TRP A 541 -36.79 -9.63 26.77
CA TRP A 541 -37.85 -10.26 25.97
C TRP A 541 -38.49 -11.47 26.66
N ARG A 542 -37.87 -11.97 27.73
CA ARG A 542 -38.21 -13.23 28.39
C ARG A 542 -39.64 -13.28 28.95
N SER A 543 -40.20 -12.16 29.43
CA SER A 543 -41.56 -12.10 29.98
C SER A 543 -42.68 -12.20 28.92
N GLY A 544 -42.32 -12.12 27.63
CA GLY A 544 -43.25 -12.08 26.51
C GLY A 544 -43.99 -10.74 26.33
N LEU A 545 -44.05 -9.90 27.37
CA LEU A 545 -44.72 -8.59 27.31
C LEU A 545 -44.08 -7.67 26.26
N ALA A 546 -42.76 -7.70 26.09
CA ALA A 546 -42.09 -6.91 25.06
C ALA A 546 -42.50 -7.31 23.63
N LEU A 547 -42.71 -8.61 23.36
CA LEU A 547 -43.21 -9.10 22.06
C LEU A 547 -44.69 -8.74 21.86
N CYS A 548 -45.53 -8.93 22.89
CA CYS A 548 -46.93 -8.49 22.86
C CYS A 548 -47.06 -6.98 22.61
N ALA A 549 -46.18 -6.16 23.18
CA ALA A 549 -46.16 -4.70 23.00
C ALA A 549 -45.78 -4.29 21.57
N LEU A 550 -44.83 -4.98 20.93
CA LEU A 550 -44.50 -4.78 19.51
C LEU A 550 -45.72 -5.05 18.60
N ILE A 551 -46.44 -6.14 18.87
CA ILE A 551 -47.62 -6.54 18.09
C ILE A 551 -48.77 -5.56 18.32
N HIS A 552 -49.12 -5.29 19.59
CA HIS A 552 -50.22 -4.39 19.96
C HIS A 552 -50.00 -2.95 19.46
N ARG A 553 -48.74 -2.48 19.38
CA ARG A 553 -48.42 -1.16 18.82
C ARG A 553 -48.89 -1.02 17.37
N GLN A 554 -48.79 -2.08 16.56
CA GLN A 554 -49.20 -2.06 15.16
C GLN A 554 -50.67 -2.43 14.96
N ARG A 555 -51.14 -3.40 15.74
CA ARG A 555 -52.48 -4.00 15.63
C ARG A 555 -53.05 -4.22 17.04
N PRO A 556 -53.63 -3.18 17.67
CA PRO A 556 -54.16 -3.28 19.03
C PRO A 556 -55.37 -4.21 19.13
N ASP A 557 -56.02 -4.49 18.00
CA ASP A 557 -57.13 -5.43 17.87
C ASP A 557 -56.74 -6.91 18.04
N LEU A 558 -55.46 -7.26 17.99
CA LEU A 558 -54.99 -8.66 18.00
C LEU A 558 -54.57 -9.19 19.38
N ILE A 559 -54.28 -8.32 20.35
CA ILE A 559 -53.83 -8.71 21.69
C ILE A 559 -54.45 -7.72 22.70
N ASP A 560 -55.29 -8.20 23.62
CA ASP A 560 -55.68 -7.38 24.78
C ASP A 560 -54.48 -7.28 25.74
N PHE A 561 -53.65 -6.25 25.54
CA PHE A 561 -52.43 -6.03 26.33
C PHE A 561 -52.74 -5.78 27.81
N ASP A 562 -53.87 -5.13 28.11
CA ASP A 562 -54.25 -4.79 29.47
C ASP A 562 -54.74 -6.00 30.29
N SER A 563 -55.06 -7.11 29.64
CA SER A 563 -55.29 -8.41 30.28
C SER A 563 -54.01 -9.18 30.67
N LEU A 564 -52.83 -8.80 30.14
CA LEU A 564 -51.60 -9.59 30.30
C LEU A 564 -50.91 -9.39 31.66
N ASN A 565 -50.41 -10.50 32.22
CA ASN A 565 -49.70 -10.53 33.49
C ASN A 565 -48.24 -11.02 33.26
N GLU A 566 -47.27 -10.31 33.85
CA GLU A 566 -45.83 -10.61 33.73
C GLU A 566 -45.45 -12.00 34.24
N ALA A 567 -46.18 -12.52 35.25
CA ALA A 567 -45.97 -13.85 35.81
C ALA A 567 -46.26 -14.99 34.81
N ASP A 568 -47.11 -14.76 33.81
CA ASP A 568 -47.55 -15.76 32.82
C ASP A 568 -46.60 -15.83 31.60
N SER A 569 -45.29 -15.70 31.81
CA SER A 569 -44.29 -15.53 30.75
C SER A 569 -44.37 -16.56 29.62
N ALA A 570 -44.55 -17.85 29.94
CA ALA A 570 -44.68 -18.90 28.93
C ALA A 570 -45.93 -18.75 28.04
N LYS A 571 -47.03 -18.26 28.62
CA LYS A 571 -48.30 -18.02 27.93
C LYS A 571 -48.23 -16.73 27.09
N ASN A 572 -47.62 -15.66 27.62
CA ASN A 572 -47.43 -14.40 26.90
C ASN A 572 -46.57 -14.58 25.65
N ASN A 573 -45.44 -15.29 25.77
CA ASN A 573 -44.58 -15.58 24.61
C ASN A 573 -45.29 -16.44 23.58
N GLN A 574 -46.03 -17.48 24.02
CA GLN A 574 -46.76 -18.36 23.11
C GLN A 574 -47.86 -17.60 22.34
N LEU A 575 -48.62 -16.73 23.03
CA LEU A 575 -49.61 -15.84 22.41
C LEU A 575 -48.95 -14.90 21.39
N ALA A 576 -47.83 -14.26 21.75
CA ALA A 576 -47.11 -13.38 20.85
C ALA A 576 -46.63 -14.11 19.58
N PHE A 577 -46.10 -15.32 19.73
CA PHE A 577 -45.64 -16.15 18.61
C PHE A 577 -46.78 -16.60 17.68
N GLU A 578 -47.90 -17.05 18.24
CA GLU A 578 -49.07 -17.48 17.46
C GLU A 578 -49.70 -16.31 16.69
N VAL A 579 -49.85 -15.15 17.32
CA VAL A 579 -50.36 -13.93 16.67
C VAL A 579 -49.35 -13.41 15.63
N ALA A 580 -48.05 -13.49 15.88
CA ALA A 580 -47.01 -13.12 14.92
C ALA A 580 -47.02 -14.01 13.66
N GLU A 581 -47.22 -15.32 13.82
CA GLU A 581 -47.33 -16.25 12.70
C GLU A 581 -48.63 -16.01 11.92
N GLN A 582 -49.78 -15.92 12.60
CA GLN A 582 -51.08 -15.79 11.95
C GLN A 582 -51.30 -14.43 11.27
N ALA A 583 -50.90 -13.32 11.89
CA ALA A 583 -51.19 -11.97 11.40
C ALA A 583 -50.03 -11.32 10.62
N PHE A 584 -48.78 -11.76 10.83
CA PHE A 584 -47.59 -11.18 10.19
C PHE A 584 -46.74 -12.20 9.42
N GLY A 585 -47.09 -13.49 9.42
CA GLY A 585 -46.32 -14.55 8.74
C GLY A 585 -44.96 -14.85 9.39
N ILE A 586 -44.74 -14.41 10.62
CA ILE A 586 -43.44 -14.53 11.31
C ILE A 586 -43.39 -15.86 12.08
N GLN A 587 -42.98 -16.92 11.40
CA GLN A 587 -42.83 -18.24 12.04
C GLN A 587 -41.88 -18.19 13.25
N PRO A 588 -42.29 -18.74 14.42
CA PRO A 588 -41.47 -18.80 15.62
C PRO A 588 -40.26 -19.73 15.43
N LEU A 589 -39.16 -19.39 16.11
CA LEU A 589 -37.93 -20.18 16.13
C LEU A 589 -37.78 -21.04 17.40
N ILE A 590 -38.57 -20.72 18.44
CA ILE A 590 -38.63 -21.36 19.76
C ILE A 590 -40.08 -21.27 20.27
N THR A 591 -40.47 -22.15 21.18
CA THR A 591 -41.79 -22.11 21.82
C THR A 591 -41.83 -21.15 23.02
N GLY A 592 -43.03 -20.71 23.42
CA GLY A 592 -43.18 -19.85 24.60
C GLY A 592 -42.71 -20.50 25.90
N LYS A 593 -42.78 -21.84 26.00
CA LYS A 593 -42.29 -22.61 27.15
C LYS A 593 -40.76 -22.61 27.23
N GLU A 594 -40.07 -22.77 26.10
CA GLU A 594 -38.60 -22.73 26.03
C GLU A 594 -38.09 -21.33 26.37
N MET A 595 -38.69 -20.29 25.78
CA MET A 595 -38.37 -18.88 26.08
C MET A 595 -38.49 -18.54 27.58
N ALA A 596 -39.51 -19.07 28.26
CA ALA A 596 -39.71 -18.84 29.69
C ALA A 596 -38.75 -19.66 30.58
N ALA A 597 -38.38 -20.86 30.14
CA ALA A 597 -37.54 -21.79 30.89
C ALA A 597 -36.05 -21.36 30.91
N GLU A 598 -35.53 -20.80 29.82
CA GLU A 598 -34.16 -20.31 29.77
C GLU A 598 -33.96 -19.04 30.60
N GLN A 599 -32.82 -18.92 31.29
CA GLN A 599 -32.50 -17.76 32.12
C GLN A 599 -32.08 -16.53 31.28
N GLU A 600 -31.40 -16.78 30.16
CA GLU A 600 -31.08 -15.80 29.13
C GLU A 600 -31.30 -16.45 27.74
N PRO A 601 -32.26 -15.99 26.93
CA PRO A 601 -32.49 -16.53 25.58
C PRO A 601 -31.32 -16.29 24.63
N ASP A 602 -31.09 -17.20 23.67
CA ASP A 602 -30.02 -17.04 22.66
C ASP A 602 -30.17 -15.72 21.87
N LYS A 603 -29.19 -14.84 22.06
CA LYS A 603 -29.09 -13.52 21.43
C LYS A 603 -29.16 -13.56 19.90
N LEU A 604 -28.61 -14.59 19.26
CA LEU A 604 -28.63 -14.73 17.80
C LEU A 604 -30.02 -15.12 17.31
N VAL A 605 -30.72 -15.99 18.03
CA VAL A 605 -32.12 -16.36 17.75
C VAL A 605 -33.03 -15.14 17.95
N MET A 606 -32.84 -14.40 19.04
CA MET A 606 -33.61 -13.17 19.31
C MET A 606 -33.37 -12.07 18.28
N VAL A 607 -32.11 -11.78 17.93
CA VAL A 607 -31.76 -10.81 16.88
C VAL A 607 -32.35 -11.22 15.53
N LEU A 608 -32.36 -12.51 15.19
CA LEU A 608 -32.94 -13.04 13.96
C LEU A 608 -34.47 -12.90 13.95
N TYR A 609 -35.14 -13.23 15.05
CA TYR A 609 -36.59 -13.16 15.17
C TYR A 609 -37.09 -11.70 15.16
N LEU A 610 -36.49 -10.83 15.98
CA LEU A 610 -36.82 -9.41 16.05
C LEU A 610 -36.46 -8.65 14.76
N SER A 611 -35.45 -9.10 14.00
CA SER A 611 -35.16 -8.56 12.67
C SER A 611 -36.34 -8.74 11.69
N LYS A 612 -37.10 -9.84 11.78
CA LYS A 612 -38.29 -10.05 10.93
C LYS A 612 -39.38 -9.00 11.24
N PHE A 613 -39.62 -8.72 12.53
CA PHE A 613 -40.52 -7.64 12.95
C PHE A 613 -40.03 -6.27 12.48
N TYR A 614 -38.75 -5.95 12.67
CA TYR A 614 -38.15 -4.70 12.21
C TYR A 614 -38.34 -4.52 10.69
N GLU A 615 -38.08 -5.57 9.90
CA GLU A 615 -38.24 -5.53 8.45
C GLU A 615 -39.71 -5.36 8.04
N LEU A 616 -40.65 -6.13 8.60
CA LEU A 616 -42.08 -6.02 8.22
C LEU A 616 -42.73 -4.71 8.68
N LEU A 617 -42.43 -4.24 9.89
CA LEU A 617 -43.06 -3.06 10.49
C LEU A 617 -42.44 -1.73 10.04
N CYS A 618 -41.21 -1.72 9.53
CA CYS A 618 -40.65 -0.51 8.90
C CYS A 618 -41.16 -0.27 7.46
N HIS A 619 -41.76 -1.26 6.80
CA HIS A 619 -42.23 -1.16 5.41
C HIS A 619 -43.75 -1.00 5.25
N SER A 620 -44.55 -1.12 6.32
CA SER A 620 -46.02 -1.21 6.26
C SER A 620 -46.78 0.11 6.44
N ALA A 621 -46.10 1.25 6.37
CA ALA A 621 -46.74 2.57 6.37
C ALA A 621 -47.16 3.02 4.95
N LEU A 622 -48.28 2.46 4.44
CA LEU A 622 -49.17 2.95 3.36
C LEU A 622 -50.20 1.83 3.07
N PRO A 623 -51.54 2.08 3.02
CA PRO A 623 -52.16 2.42 1.72
C PRO A 623 -53.52 3.18 1.71
N VAL A 624 -53.70 4.07 0.72
CA VAL A 624 -54.99 4.50 0.10
C VAL A 624 -54.66 5.18 -1.25
N SER A 625 -55.35 5.06 -2.40
CA SER A 625 -56.38 4.09 -2.87
C SER A 625 -56.43 4.09 -4.42
N GLY A 626 -56.76 2.94 -5.05
CA GLY A 626 -57.03 2.81 -6.50
C GLY A 626 -55.79 2.88 -7.44
N THR A 627 -55.70 2.16 -8.57
CA THR A 627 -56.72 1.34 -9.27
C THR A 627 -56.04 0.30 -10.19
N LEU A 628 -56.61 -0.92 -10.24
CA LEU A 628 -56.56 -1.96 -11.30
C LEU A 628 -55.37 -2.07 -12.29
N CYS A 629 -54.78 -3.27 -12.33
CA CYS A 629 -53.87 -3.76 -13.37
C CYS A 629 -54.60 -4.77 -14.30
N PRO A 630 -54.24 -4.86 -15.59
CA PRO A 630 -54.36 -6.13 -16.34
C PRO A 630 -52.98 -6.68 -16.82
N PRO A 631 -52.89 -7.97 -17.21
CA PRO A 631 -51.67 -8.75 -17.00
C PRO A 631 -50.74 -8.94 -18.22
N LEU A 632 -49.58 -9.55 -17.91
CA LEU A 632 -48.52 -9.98 -18.82
C LEU A 632 -48.97 -11.01 -19.87
N THR A 633 -48.70 -10.79 -21.16
CA THR A 633 -48.19 -11.81 -22.10
C THR A 633 -47.84 -11.23 -23.49
N ALA A 634 -46.57 -11.32 -23.91
CA ALA A 634 -46.18 -11.36 -25.32
C ALA A 634 -44.71 -11.78 -25.52
N CYS A 635 -44.52 -12.82 -26.33
CA CYS A 635 -43.28 -13.50 -26.70
C CYS A 635 -42.23 -12.68 -27.48
N PHE A 636 -40.95 -13.10 -27.35
CA PHE A 636 -39.89 -13.22 -28.39
C PHE A 636 -39.69 -12.06 -29.41
N THR A 637 -38.48 -11.51 -29.58
CA THR A 637 -37.51 -12.09 -30.52
C THR A 637 -36.07 -11.51 -30.43
N SER A 638 -35.11 -12.44 -30.30
CA SER A 638 -33.78 -12.53 -30.96
C SER A 638 -33.07 -11.30 -31.62
N ARG A 639 -31.88 -10.99 -31.08
CA ARG A 639 -30.57 -10.73 -31.76
C ARG A 639 -30.49 -9.71 -32.94
N ARG A 640 -29.57 -8.74 -32.79
CA ARG A 640 -28.16 -8.83 -33.31
C ARG A 640 -27.32 -7.61 -32.90
N CYS A 641 -26.06 -7.88 -32.53
CA CYS A 641 -24.96 -6.92 -32.59
C CYS A 641 -23.76 -7.67 -33.19
N SER A 642 -23.13 -7.09 -34.22
CA SER A 642 -21.83 -7.51 -34.76
C SER A 642 -21.18 -6.35 -35.51
N ARG A 643 -19.99 -5.98 -35.05
CA ARG A 643 -18.77 -5.59 -35.79
C ARG A 643 -18.90 -4.87 -37.14
N ASP A 644 -18.04 -3.86 -37.35
CA ASP A 644 -16.98 -4.09 -38.34
C ASP A 644 -15.69 -3.26 -38.22
N LEU A 645 -14.65 -3.84 -38.85
CA LEU A 645 -13.42 -3.26 -39.40
C LEU A 645 -12.22 -2.80 -38.54
N LEU A 646 -11.05 -3.06 -39.14
CA LEU A 646 -9.68 -3.12 -38.59
C LEU A 646 -8.71 -2.95 -39.78
N LYS A 647 -7.47 -2.51 -39.51
CA LYS A 647 -6.25 -2.47 -40.38
C LYS A 647 -5.89 -1.09 -40.98
N TYR A 648 -4.66 -0.63 -40.70
CA TYR A 648 -3.54 -0.80 -41.64
C TYR A 648 -2.20 -0.85 -40.86
N ALA A 649 -1.11 -1.28 -41.50
CA ALA A 649 0.14 -1.70 -40.82
C ALA A 649 1.43 -1.29 -41.56
N GLY A 650 2.57 -1.43 -40.87
CA GLY A 650 3.94 -1.52 -41.44
C GLY A 650 4.75 -0.21 -41.54
N GLU A 651 6.09 -0.22 -41.61
CA GLU A 651 7.10 -1.26 -41.27
C GLU A 651 8.56 -0.69 -41.36
N ASN A 652 9.57 -1.45 -40.90
CA ASN A 652 11.02 -1.43 -41.27
C ASN A 652 12.04 -0.38 -40.69
N ALA A 653 12.88 -0.82 -39.72
CA ALA A 653 14.33 -1.19 -39.81
C ALA A 653 15.38 -0.29 -40.54
N PRO A 654 16.73 -0.43 -40.35
CA PRO A 654 17.56 -0.98 -39.24
C PRO A 654 18.92 -0.22 -38.94
N PHE A 655 19.80 -0.87 -38.14
CA PHE A 655 21.31 -0.80 -38.14
C PHE A 655 22.10 0.33 -37.42
N ALA A 656 22.88 -0.05 -36.38
CA ALA A 656 24.36 0.08 -36.32
C ALA A 656 24.94 -0.48 -34.99
N ARG A 657 26.16 -1.03 -35.01
CA ARG A 657 26.94 -1.50 -33.84
C ARG A 657 28.32 -0.87 -33.85
N GLU A 658 28.80 -0.44 -32.69
CA GLU A 658 30.21 -0.40 -32.21
C GLU A 658 30.15 0.12 -30.75
N GLY A 659 31.03 -0.21 -29.80
CA GLY A 659 32.29 -0.98 -29.86
C GLY A 659 33.34 -0.30 -28.98
N GLY A 660 33.34 -0.53 -27.65
CA GLY A 660 34.23 0.22 -26.74
C GLY A 660 34.22 -0.25 -25.28
N GLU A 661 35.25 -1.04 -24.95
CA GLU A 661 35.79 -1.49 -23.65
C GLU A 661 35.21 -0.91 -22.33
N GLN A 662 34.69 -1.80 -21.47
CA GLN A 662 34.47 -1.51 -20.05
C GLN A 662 35.65 -1.97 -19.20
N LYS A 663 36.26 -1.05 -18.41
CA LYS A 663 37.15 -1.42 -17.31
C LYS A 663 36.34 -2.05 -16.17
N GLU A 664 36.78 -3.19 -15.67
CA GLU A 664 36.08 -3.94 -14.64
C GLU A 664 36.08 -3.21 -13.28
N ASN A 665 34.88 -2.90 -12.77
CA ASN A 665 34.72 -2.40 -11.41
C ASN A 665 34.67 -3.56 -10.40
N LYS A 666 35.58 -3.51 -9.41
CA LYS A 666 35.83 -4.53 -8.36
C LYS A 666 34.63 -4.92 -7.46
N VAL A 667 33.45 -4.32 -7.66
CA VAL A 667 32.21 -4.68 -6.95
C VAL A 667 31.69 -6.07 -7.35
N ARG A 668 31.97 -6.53 -8.58
CA ARG A 668 31.43 -7.80 -9.10
C ARG A 668 32.07 -9.05 -8.48
N SER A 669 33.33 -9.02 -8.04
CA SER A 669 33.99 -10.20 -7.46
C SER A 669 33.59 -10.45 -5.99
N MET A 670 33.26 -9.40 -5.23
CA MET A 670 32.80 -9.54 -3.84
C MET A 670 31.43 -10.23 -3.76
N ALA A 671 30.52 -9.95 -4.70
CA ALA A 671 29.20 -10.58 -4.73
C ALA A 671 29.26 -12.11 -4.91
N THR A 672 30.21 -12.61 -5.70
CA THR A 672 30.37 -14.06 -5.94
C THR A 672 31.08 -14.77 -4.78
N GLN A 673 32.08 -14.13 -4.15
CA GLN A 673 32.71 -14.68 -2.93
C GLN A 673 31.76 -14.72 -1.72
N LEU A 674 30.77 -13.82 -1.67
CA LEU A 674 29.73 -13.81 -0.64
C LEU A 674 28.63 -14.88 -0.82
N GLN A 675 28.68 -15.69 -1.88
CA GLN A 675 27.83 -16.89 -1.99
C GLN A 675 28.57 -18.17 -1.59
N ALA A 676 29.85 -18.30 -1.95
CA ALA A 676 30.66 -19.48 -1.62
C ALA A 676 30.95 -19.64 -0.11
N LYS A 677 31.07 -18.54 0.65
CA LYS A 677 31.41 -18.59 2.09
C LYS A 677 30.25 -18.88 3.05
N PHE A 678 29.01 -19.01 2.56
CA PHE A 678 27.86 -19.38 3.41
C PHE A 678 27.67 -20.90 3.59
N GLU A 679 28.42 -21.74 2.86
CA GLU A 679 28.29 -23.20 2.94
C GLU A 679 29.34 -23.89 3.85
N GLU A 680 30.45 -23.21 4.21
CA GLU A 680 31.60 -23.86 4.88
C GLU A 680 31.69 -23.74 6.41
N ASN A 681 30.91 -22.88 7.08
CA ASN A 681 31.11 -22.63 8.53
C ASN A 681 29.85 -22.86 9.38
N ALA A 682 29.54 -24.14 9.62
CA ALA A 682 28.65 -24.57 10.70
C ALA A 682 29.47 -25.41 11.72
N PRO A 683 29.67 -24.95 12.97
CA PRO A 683 30.40 -25.72 13.96
C PRO A 683 29.51 -26.77 14.63
N SER A 684 29.91 -28.04 14.48
CA SER A 684 29.33 -29.19 15.17
C SER A 684 29.90 -29.31 16.59
N SER A 685 29.06 -29.23 17.63
CA SER A 685 29.29 -29.97 18.89
C SER A 685 28.06 -29.95 19.79
N ALA A 686 27.81 -31.06 20.49
CA ALA A 686 26.65 -31.24 21.35
C ALA A 686 27.07 -31.31 22.82
N VAL A 687 26.40 -30.53 23.69
CA VAL A 687 26.42 -30.75 25.15
C VAL A 687 24.99 -30.61 25.71
N ARG A 688 24.50 -31.68 26.32
CA ARG A 688 23.24 -31.70 27.09
C ARG A 688 23.37 -30.87 28.38
N ARG A 689 22.33 -30.12 28.76
CA ARG A 689 21.83 -30.13 30.16
C ARG A 689 20.39 -29.62 30.30
N GLN A 690 19.55 -30.58 30.71
CA GLN A 690 18.33 -30.51 31.53
C GLN A 690 17.20 -29.50 31.21
N VAL A 691 16.01 -30.08 31.03
CA VAL A 691 14.70 -29.44 30.98
C VAL A 691 14.10 -29.40 32.39
N ASN A 692 13.37 -28.33 32.74
CA ASN A 692 12.31 -28.38 33.76
C ASN A 692 11.12 -27.49 33.31
N PRO A 693 9.88 -27.74 33.78
CA PRO A 693 8.68 -27.40 33.00
C PRO A 693 8.03 -26.04 33.32
N ARG A 694 7.32 -25.55 32.30
CA ARG A 694 6.14 -24.65 32.28
C ARG A 694 5.89 -23.70 33.48
N LYS A 695 5.84 -22.40 33.17
CA LYS A 695 4.79 -21.50 33.67
C LYS A 695 3.96 -21.03 32.48
N GLU A 696 2.67 -21.35 32.49
CA GLU A 696 1.70 -20.79 31.54
C GLU A 696 1.29 -19.39 32.00
N PHE A 697 1.21 -18.45 31.05
CA PHE A 697 0.60 -17.13 31.28
C PHE A 697 -0.86 -17.17 30.80
N ALA A 698 -1.75 -16.54 31.56
CA ALA A 698 -3.18 -16.51 31.24
C ALA A 698 -3.47 -15.74 29.94
N PRO A 699 -4.47 -16.16 29.14
CA PRO A 699 -4.85 -15.45 27.92
C PRO A 699 -5.78 -14.26 28.25
N GLY A 700 -5.30 -13.04 28.02
CA GLY A 700 -6.10 -11.83 28.20
C GLY A 700 -5.48 -10.58 27.58
N VAL A 701 -6.21 -9.98 26.63
CA VAL A 701 -6.01 -8.63 26.06
C VAL A 701 -4.70 -8.39 25.27
N GLY A 702 -4.88 -8.03 23.99
CA GLY A 702 -3.79 -7.59 23.09
C GLY A 702 -3.45 -8.62 22.02
N GLY A 703 -3.95 -8.40 20.79
CA GLY A 703 -3.72 -9.30 19.65
C GLY A 703 -2.23 -9.48 19.35
N SER A 704 -1.69 -10.66 19.66
CA SER A 704 -0.28 -10.97 19.47
C SER A 704 -0.06 -11.86 18.25
N ASP A 705 0.56 -11.31 17.20
CA ASP A 705 0.96 -12.08 16.03
C ASP A 705 2.07 -13.09 16.37
N THR A 706 1.72 -14.38 16.36
CA THR A 706 2.64 -15.49 16.61
C THR A 706 3.12 -16.13 15.30
N CYS A 707 4.38 -16.56 15.26
CA CYS A 707 4.96 -17.29 14.14
C CYS A 707 4.22 -18.61 13.90
N HIS A 708 3.76 -18.88 12.69
CA HIS A 708 3.06 -20.13 12.37
C HIS A 708 3.90 -21.36 12.67
N PHE A 709 5.21 -21.32 12.41
CA PHE A 709 6.12 -22.45 12.65
C PHE A 709 6.56 -22.57 14.12
N CYS A 710 7.26 -21.56 14.66
CA CYS A 710 7.88 -21.69 15.98
C CYS A 710 6.97 -21.27 17.16
N LYS A 711 5.76 -20.79 16.87
CA LYS A 711 4.75 -20.27 17.81
C LYS A 711 5.20 -19.13 18.75
N LYS A 712 6.45 -18.64 18.62
CA LYS A 712 6.95 -17.43 19.29
C LYS A 712 6.44 -16.16 18.59
N ARG A 713 6.33 -15.05 19.32
CA ARG A 713 5.95 -13.73 18.78
C ARG A 713 6.89 -13.29 17.65
N VAL A 714 6.34 -12.71 16.58
CA VAL A 714 7.12 -12.16 15.45
C VAL A 714 7.03 -10.64 15.48
N TYR A 715 8.16 -9.95 15.55
CA TYR A 715 8.21 -8.49 15.48
C TYR A 715 8.22 -8.02 14.03
N ILE A 716 7.63 -6.86 13.74
CA ILE A 716 7.37 -6.36 12.38
C ILE A 716 8.64 -6.30 11.51
N MET A 717 9.78 -5.92 12.09
CA MET A 717 11.09 -5.85 11.41
C MET A 717 11.63 -7.22 10.97
N GLU A 718 11.16 -8.30 11.60
CA GLU A 718 11.55 -9.70 11.35
C GLU A 718 10.43 -10.47 10.62
N ARG A 719 9.26 -9.83 10.39
CA ARG A 719 8.00 -10.46 9.98
C ARG A 719 7.87 -10.61 8.46
N LEU A 720 7.76 -11.86 8.02
CA LEU A 720 7.17 -12.21 6.73
C LEU A 720 5.68 -12.51 6.91
N SER A 721 4.89 -12.23 5.87
CA SER A 721 3.45 -12.51 5.81
C SER A 721 3.14 -13.24 4.51
N ALA A 722 2.45 -14.38 4.57
CA ALA A 722 1.98 -15.14 3.41
C ALA A 722 0.75 -15.97 3.82
N GLU A 723 -0.23 -16.10 2.93
CA GLU A 723 -1.47 -16.89 3.14
C GLU A 723 -2.20 -16.59 4.47
N GLY A 724 -2.21 -15.32 4.89
CA GLY A 724 -2.83 -14.89 6.16
C GLY A 724 -2.01 -15.19 7.42
N CYS A 725 -0.89 -15.89 7.31
CA CYS A 725 -0.02 -16.28 8.43
C CYS A 725 1.25 -15.42 8.51
N PHE A 726 1.83 -15.36 9.71
CA PHE A 726 3.07 -14.63 10.00
C PHE A 726 4.23 -15.55 10.35
N PHE A 727 5.45 -15.16 9.98
CA PHE A 727 6.66 -15.96 10.16
C PHE A 727 7.88 -15.08 10.46
N HIS A 728 8.80 -15.55 11.31
CA HIS A 728 10.17 -15.01 11.27
C HIS A 728 10.81 -15.36 9.93
N ARG A 729 11.65 -14.46 9.39
CA ARG A 729 12.40 -14.70 8.15
C ARG A 729 13.18 -16.01 8.13
N GLU A 730 13.71 -16.45 9.27
CA GLU A 730 14.44 -17.72 9.43
C GLU A 730 13.54 -18.94 9.60
N CYS A 731 12.28 -18.76 9.99
CA CYS A 731 11.32 -19.84 10.17
C CYS A 731 10.56 -20.18 8.88
N PHE A 732 10.49 -19.26 7.92
CA PHE A 732 9.78 -19.47 6.66
C PHE A 732 10.56 -20.43 5.74
N ARG A 733 10.34 -21.74 5.92
CA ARG A 733 11.12 -22.82 5.28
C ARG A 733 10.21 -23.81 4.55
N CYS A 734 10.78 -24.53 3.59
CA CYS A 734 10.12 -25.66 2.95
C CYS A 734 10.10 -26.87 3.89
N GLU A 735 8.94 -27.50 4.04
CA GLU A 735 8.75 -28.72 4.85
C GLU A 735 9.74 -29.85 4.51
N VAL A 736 10.10 -30.00 3.23
CA VAL A 736 10.87 -31.17 2.75
C VAL A 736 12.38 -30.93 2.67
N CYS A 737 12.87 -29.72 2.31
CA CYS A 737 14.32 -29.42 2.31
C CYS A 737 14.79 -28.54 3.47
N SER A 738 13.89 -27.99 4.31
CA SER A 738 14.21 -26.95 5.29
C SER A 738 14.90 -25.69 4.73
N THR A 739 14.96 -25.52 3.41
CA THR A 739 15.50 -24.32 2.75
C THR A 739 14.59 -23.12 3.01
N THR A 740 15.16 -21.98 3.36
CA THR A 740 14.44 -20.73 3.57
C THR A 740 13.76 -20.27 2.28
N LEU A 741 12.44 -20.12 2.34
CA LEU A 741 11.59 -19.72 1.24
C LEU A 741 11.63 -18.19 1.05
N ARG A 742 11.38 -17.74 -0.18
CA ARG A 742 11.21 -16.32 -0.52
C ARG A 742 9.74 -16.02 -0.78
N LEU A 743 9.31 -14.79 -0.53
CA LEU A 743 7.99 -14.30 -0.94
C LEU A 743 7.88 -14.41 -2.47
N GLY A 744 6.77 -14.97 -2.99
CA GLY A 744 6.60 -15.33 -4.41
C GLY A 744 7.39 -16.57 -4.90
N GLY A 745 8.24 -17.16 -4.05
CA GLY A 745 9.05 -18.35 -4.35
C GLY A 745 8.52 -19.66 -3.76
N HIS A 746 7.43 -19.61 -2.99
CA HIS A 746 6.84 -20.75 -2.28
C HIS A 746 5.53 -21.23 -2.93
N MET A 747 5.12 -22.44 -2.57
CA MET A 747 3.80 -23.00 -2.82
C MET A 747 3.19 -23.39 -1.47
N PHE A 748 1.90 -23.15 -1.28
CA PHE A 748 1.16 -23.48 -0.06
C PHE A 748 0.21 -24.66 -0.32
N ASP A 749 0.10 -25.56 0.64
CA ASP A 749 -0.87 -26.67 0.63
C ASP A 749 -1.96 -26.38 1.68
N SER A 750 -3.17 -26.05 1.19
CA SER A 750 -4.31 -25.66 2.02
C SER A 750 -4.77 -26.75 2.98
N ASP A 751 -4.57 -28.02 2.60
CA ASP A 751 -5.17 -29.17 3.27
C ASP A 751 -4.34 -29.59 4.49
N HIS A 752 -3.08 -29.15 4.54
CA HIS A 752 -2.13 -29.45 5.63
C HIS A 752 -1.53 -28.19 6.28
N GLY A 753 -1.75 -27.00 5.72
CA GLY A 753 -1.22 -25.74 6.26
C GLY A 753 0.31 -25.61 6.15
N THR A 754 0.92 -26.35 5.23
CA THR A 754 2.37 -26.51 5.05
C THR A 754 2.89 -25.74 3.83
N PHE A 755 4.17 -25.37 3.87
CA PHE A 755 4.82 -24.56 2.83
C PHE A 755 5.94 -25.35 2.14
N TYR A 756 5.99 -25.22 0.81
CA TYR A 756 6.91 -25.97 -0.05
C TYR A 756 7.68 -25.06 -0.99
N CYS A 757 8.88 -25.48 -1.38
CA CYS A 757 9.56 -24.91 -2.55
C CYS A 757 8.92 -25.46 -3.84
N LYS A 758 9.07 -24.75 -4.96
CA LYS A 758 8.47 -25.13 -6.26
C LYS A 758 8.86 -26.54 -6.73
N LEU A 759 10.07 -27.00 -6.41
CA LEU A 759 10.54 -28.35 -6.72
C LEU A 759 9.79 -29.43 -5.91
N HIS A 760 9.76 -29.30 -4.59
CA HIS A 760 9.16 -30.32 -3.72
C HIS A 760 7.63 -30.39 -3.83
N PHE A 761 6.95 -29.27 -4.01
CA PHE A 761 5.51 -29.27 -4.33
C PHE A 761 5.19 -30.05 -5.61
N SER A 762 6.07 -29.95 -6.63
CA SER A 762 5.94 -30.66 -7.90
C SER A 762 6.20 -32.17 -7.79
N GLN A 763 6.98 -32.60 -6.79
CA GLN A 763 7.26 -34.01 -6.50
C GLN A 763 6.11 -34.65 -5.71
N GLN A 764 5.58 -33.96 -4.68
CA GLN A 764 4.45 -34.43 -3.87
C GLN A 764 3.21 -34.73 -4.72
N LYS A 765 2.88 -33.87 -5.70
CA LYS A 765 1.78 -34.10 -6.65
C LYS A 765 1.98 -35.31 -7.58
N LYS A 766 3.23 -35.75 -7.82
CA LYS A 766 3.51 -37.00 -8.55
C LYS A 766 3.28 -38.21 -7.66
N SER A 767 3.75 -38.18 -6.40
CA SER A 767 3.55 -39.28 -5.45
C SER A 767 2.08 -39.51 -5.06
N GLN A 768 1.28 -38.44 -4.90
CA GLN A 768 -0.17 -38.58 -4.63
C GLN A 768 -0.95 -39.22 -5.78
N ARG A 769 -0.47 -39.13 -7.04
CA ARG A 769 -1.09 -39.85 -8.17
C ARG A 769 -0.82 -41.36 -8.14
N HIS A 770 0.27 -41.82 -7.52
CA HIS A 770 0.58 -43.25 -7.41
C HIS A 770 -0.10 -43.92 -6.20
N LYS A 771 -0.47 -43.18 -5.14
CA LYS A 771 -1.13 -43.73 -3.95
C LYS A 771 -2.65 -43.93 -4.07
N LYS A 772 -3.27 -43.63 -5.21
CA LYS A 772 -4.73 -43.75 -5.41
C LYS A 772 -5.16 -45.00 -6.20
N THR A 773 -4.24 -45.94 -6.43
CA THR A 773 -4.44 -47.13 -7.27
C THR A 773 -4.41 -48.46 -6.49
N GLU A 774 -4.11 -48.43 -5.18
CA GLU A 774 -4.13 -49.61 -4.31
C GLU A 774 -4.90 -49.30 -3.03
N VAL A 775 -6.12 -49.86 -2.91
CA VAL A 775 -6.78 -50.38 -1.69
C VAL A 775 -8.27 -50.69 -2.03
N THR A 776 -8.77 -51.82 -1.53
CA THR A 776 -10.16 -52.36 -1.57
C THR A 776 -10.74 -52.88 -2.92
N CYS A 777 -10.79 -54.21 -3.01
CA CYS A 777 -11.77 -55.01 -3.77
C CYS A 777 -12.75 -55.69 -2.78
N VAL A 778 -13.73 -56.47 -3.31
CA VAL A 778 -14.66 -57.40 -2.59
C VAL A 778 -15.89 -56.69 -1.96
N THR A 779 -17.17 -56.96 -2.27
CA THR A 779 -17.83 -57.97 -3.17
C THR A 779 -19.29 -57.58 -3.53
N ALA A 780 -19.85 -58.24 -4.56
CA ALA A 780 -21.29 -58.45 -4.90
C ALA A 780 -22.18 -57.20 -5.15
N GLU A 781 -23.08 -57.16 -6.16
CA GLU A 781 -23.50 -58.16 -7.16
C GLU A 781 -24.00 -57.49 -8.47
N LYS A 782 -24.13 -58.26 -9.57
CA LYS A 782 -24.61 -57.84 -10.92
C LYS A 782 -25.70 -58.88 -11.38
N PRO A 783 -26.06 -59.06 -12.68
CA PRO A 783 -26.07 -58.22 -13.89
C PRO A 783 -27.44 -58.27 -14.65
N ILE A 784 -27.50 -57.63 -15.84
CA ILE A 784 -27.95 -58.16 -17.16
C ILE A 784 -28.00 -56.92 -18.09
N THR A 785 -27.11 -56.68 -19.06
CA THR A 785 -26.73 -57.41 -20.29
C THR A 785 -27.85 -57.60 -21.32
N GLU A 786 -28.10 -56.57 -22.16
CA GLU A 786 -28.35 -56.70 -23.61
C GLU A 786 -28.60 -55.32 -24.26
N TYR A 787 -27.63 -54.76 -25.00
CA TYR A 787 -27.94 -53.89 -26.15
C TYR A 787 -26.76 -53.59 -27.09
N LEU A 788 -25.55 -53.35 -26.56
CA LEU A 788 -24.44 -52.71 -27.34
C LEU A 788 -23.20 -53.58 -27.61
N LEU A 789 -23.27 -54.89 -27.36
CA LEU A 789 -22.22 -55.86 -27.75
C LEU A 789 -22.45 -56.48 -29.15
N SER A 790 -23.36 -55.92 -29.95
CA SER A 790 -23.77 -56.45 -31.26
C SER A 790 -23.20 -55.71 -32.47
N ARG A 791 -22.38 -54.65 -32.31
CA ARG A 791 -22.06 -53.75 -33.44
C ARG A 791 -20.63 -53.28 -33.72
N LEU A 792 -19.62 -53.60 -32.90
CA LEU A 792 -18.21 -53.28 -33.23
C LEU A 792 -17.23 -54.45 -33.01
N ALA A 793 -17.73 -55.68 -33.08
CA ALA A 793 -16.93 -56.85 -33.44
C ALA A 793 -16.88 -57.01 -34.97
N PHE A 794 -16.35 -56.00 -35.66
CA PHE A 794 -16.03 -56.06 -37.08
C PHE A 794 -14.80 -55.17 -37.34
N VAL A 795 -13.83 -55.67 -38.12
CA VAL A 795 -12.49 -55.08 -38.32
C VAL A 795 -11.53 -55.20 -37.12
N LEU A 796 -11.41 -56.43 -36.60
CA LEU A 796 -10.08 -56.97 -36.28
C LEU A 796 -9.65 -57.78 -37.50
N ASP A 797 -8.63 -57.34 -38.23
CA ASP A 797 -7.67 -58.23 -38.92
C ASP A 797 -6.52 -57.45 -39.58
N VAL A 798 -5.43 -58.17 -39.86
CA VAL A 798 -4.19 -57.72 -40.53
C VAL A 798 -3.24 -56.82 -39.71
N LEU A 799 -2.49 -57.48 -38.82
CA LEU A 799 -1.03 -57.31 -38.79
C LEU A 799 -0.40 -58.30 -39.80
N PRO A 800 0.86 -58.10 -40.21
CA PRO A 800 1.89 -58.91 -39.56
C PRO A 800 3.22 -58.17 -39.27
N PHE A 801 3.87 -58.59 -38.17
CA PHE A 801 5.32 -58.44 -37.96
C PHE A 801 6.10 -59.49 -38.76
N PRO A 802 7.42 -59.35 -38.90
CA PRO A 802 8.26 -60.30 -38.15
C PRO A 802 9.45 -59.67 -37.40
N SER A 803 9.81 -60.37 -36.32
CA SER A 803 10.94 -60.14 -35.41
C SER A 803 12.24 -60.80 -35.90
N ILE A 804 13.35 -60.65 -35.13
CA ILE A 804 14.50 -61.58 -34.87
C ILE A 804 15.81 -60.77 -34.69
N ILE A 805 16.75 -60.97 -33.75
CA ILE A 805 16.93 -61.74 -32.48
C ILE A 805 18.08 -61.04 -31.70
N GLN A 806 18.01 -60.73 -30.39
CA GLN A 806 18.49 -61.54 -29.22
C GLN A 806 20.04 -61.69 -29.13
N THR A 807 20.77 -61.72 -27.99
CA THR A 807 20.56 -62.16 -26.58
C THR A 807 21.43 -61.31 -25.59
N HIS A 808 21.00 -60.95 -24.36
CA HIS A 808 21.19 -61.62 -23.02
C HIS A 808 22.66 -61.90 -22.56
N ALA A 809 23.09 -61.81 -21.29
CA ALA A 809 22.49 -61.42 -19.99
C ALA A 809 23.55 -61.25 -18.84
N GLY A 810 23.14 -60.74 -17.66
CA GLY A 810 23.85 -60.84 -16.35
C GLY A 810 24.97 -59.81 -16.08
N SER A 811 25.39 -59.51 -14.84
CA SER A 811 24.86 -59.86 -13.50
C SER A 811 25.41 -58.94 -12.39
N VAL A 812 24.72 -58.98 -11.25
CA VAL A 812 24.83 -58.26 -9.95
C VAL A 812 26.24 -58.08 -9.30
N SER A 813 26.45 -56.90 -8.70
CA SER A 813 27.22 -56.54 -7.47
C SER A 813 28.75 -56.31 -7.41
N SER A 814 29.07 -55.30 -6.57
CA SER A 814 30.19 -55.22 -5.59
C SER A 814 31.57 -54.66 -6.00
N PRO A 815 32.37 -54.16 -5.01
CA PRO A 815 33.42 -53.15 -5.24
C PRO A 815 34.87 -53.65 -4.99
N ASP A 816 35.78 -52.68 -4.96
CA ASP A 816 37.14 -52.67 -4.39
C ASP A 816 38.33 -53.33 -5.14
N GLY A 817 39.36 -52.49 -5.36
CA GLY A 817 40.66 -52.71 -4.71
C GLY A 817 41.78 -53.42 -5.50
N SER A 818 42.83 -52.67 -5.86
CA SER A 818 44.19 -53.11 -6.29
C SER A 818 44.26 -54.02 -7.54
N GLY A 819 45.22 -53.90 -8.48
CA GLY A 819 46.62 -53.48 -8.37
C GLY A 819 47.51 -54.74 -8.42
N GLY A 820 48.40 -54.94 -9.40
CA GLY A 820 48.80 -54.13 -10.55
C GLY A 820 49.78 -54.92 -11.44
N TYR A 821 50.87 -54.28 -11.88
CA TYR A 821 52.06 -54.89 -12.55
C TYR A 821 51.79 -55.46 -13.97
N SER A 822 52.63 -55.36 -15.00
CA SER A 822 53.82 -54.57 -15.38
C SER A 822 53.88 -54.66 -16.93
N ALA A 823 54.53 -53.81 -17.74
CA ALA A 823 55.90 -53.36 -17.62
C ALA A 823 56.21 -52.16 -18.55
N MET A 824 57.23 -51.39 -18.15
CA MET A 824 58.32 -50.77 -18.96
C MET A 824 57.98 -50.25 -20.38
N SER A 825 57.98 -48.93 -20.60
CA SER A 825 59.16 -48.11 -21.01
C SER A 825 59.53 -48.27 -22.51
N SER A 826 59.87 -47.25 -23.32
CA SER A 826 60.30 -45.88 -23.00
C SER A 826 60.40 -44.99 -24.28
N LEU A 827 60.60 -43.67 -24.08
CA LEU A 827 61.30 -42.70 -24.93
C LEU A 827 60.71 -42.20 -26.29
N GLN A 828 60.35 -40.90 -26.26
CA GLN A 828 60.72 -39.82 -27.21
C GLN A 828 60.53 -40.00 -28.74
N SER A 829 59.70 -39.13 -29.36
CA SER A 829 60.15 -37.94 -30.14
C SER A 829 59.01 -37.27 -30.95
N GLN A 830 59.19 -35.98 -31.25
CA GLN A 830 58.46 -35.15 -32.26
C GLN A 830 59.42 -34.88 -33.46
N PRO A 831 59.10 -34.13 -34.55
CA PRO A 831 57.83 -33.50 -35.02
C PRO A 831 57.46 -33.90 -36.50
N PRO A 832 57.22 -33.01 -37.50
CA PRO A 832 55.89 -32.59 -37.96
C PRO A 832 55.60 -32.77 -39.48
N GLY A 833 54.36 -32.49 -39.93
CA GLY A 833 54.09 -32.06 -41.32
C GLY A 833 52.82 -32.60 -42.02
N THR A 834 52.06 -31.71 -42.66
CA THR A 834 50.97 -31.99 -43.64
C THR A 834 51.57 -32.20 -45.05
N PRO A 835 50.91 -32.90 -46.02
CA PRO A 835 49.92 -32.20 -46.87
C PRO A 835 48.80 -33.04 -47.58
N SER A 836 47.82 -32.29 -48.10
CA SER A 836 46.85 -32.51 -49.22
C SER A 836 46.73 -33.83 -50.02
N SER A 837 45.48 -34.23 -50.33
CA SER A 837 44.97 -34.32 -51.73
C SER A 837 43.46 -34.59 -51.84
N LEU A 838 42.85 -34.11 -52.93
CA LEU A 838 41.47 -34.30 -53.43
C LEU A 838 41.57 -35.09 -54.78
N PRO A 839 40.52 -35.76 -55.35
CA PRO A 839 39.25 -35.12 -55.74
C PRO A 839 37.96 -35.99 -55.78
N ARG A 840 36.89 -35.39 -56.32
CA ARG A 840 35.49 -35.87 -56.49
C ARG A 840 35.31 -37.00 -57.52
N HIS A 841 34.26 -37.84 -57.39
CA HIS A 841 33.11 -37.81 -58.34
C HIS A 841 31.85 -38.65 -57.96
N THR A 842 30.67 -38.01 -58.11
CA THR A 842 29.31 -38.52 -58.46
C THR A 842 28.55 -39.65 -57.72
N LEU A 843 27.47 -39.23 -57.03
CA LEU A 843 26.04 -39.61 -57.19
C LEU A 843 25.60 -41.09 -57.33
N GLN A 844 24.75 -41.54 -56.38
CA GLN A 844 23.33 -41.85 -56.65
C GLN A 844 22.47 -41.99 -55.37
N TRP A 845 21.26 -41.44 -55.39
CA TRP A 845 20.18 -41.62 -54.39
C TRP A 845 19.15 -42.64 -54.89
N PRO A 846 18.33 -43.22 -54.01
CA PRO A 846 16.89 -43.24 -54.30
C PRO A 846 15.95 -42.93 -53.11
N LEU A 847 15.18 -41.86 -53.24
CA LEU A 847 13.71 -41.94 -53.47
C LEU A 847 12.79 -42.76 -52.52
N GLN A 848 13.03 -42.83 -51.21
CA GLN A 848 12.01 -43.34 -50.26
C GLN A 848 11.61 -42.42 -49.09
N VAL A 849 12.30 -41.30 -48.85
CA VAL A 849 11.99 -40.39 -47.73
C VAL A 849 10.81 -39.44 -48.03
N GLY A 850 10.52 -39.16 -49.30
CA GLY A 850 9.53 -38.16 -49.71
C GLY A 850 8.06 -38.48 -49.38
N LEU A 851 7.69 -39.77 -49.27
CA LEU A 851 6.30 -40.18 -49.04
C LEU A 851 5.88 -40.21 -47.55
N TRP A 852 6.84 -40.29 -46.62
CA TRP A 852 6.55 -40.34 -45.19
C TRP A 852 6.37 -38.96 -44.56
N LEU A 853 7.02 -37.93 -45.10
CA LEU A 853 6.91 -36.54 -44.62
C LEU A 853 5.54 -35.90 -44.96
N ASP A 854 4.86 -36.36 -46.00
CA ASP A 854 3.62 -35.73 -46.51
C ASP A 854 2.32 -36.31 -45.89
N ALA A 855 2.42 -37.45 -45.20
CA ALA A 855 1.29 -38.16 -44.59
C ALA A 855 1.09 -37.85 -43.09
N MET A 856 2.17 -37.55 -42.35
CA MET A 856 2.10 -37.25 -40.92
C MET A 856 1.26 -36.00 -40.57
N PRO A 857 1.42 -34.84 -41.25
CA PRO A 857 0.62 -33.65 -40.94
C PRO A 857 -0.89 -33.90 -41.09
N ARG A 858 -1.30 -34.67 -42.11
CA ARG A 858 -2.70 -35.00 -42.40
C ARG A 858 -3.32 -36.01 -41.42
N ARG A 859 -2.49 -36.79 -40.70
CA ARG A 859 -2.95 -37.69 -39.62
C ARG A 859 -3.05 -36.95 -38.29
N LEU A 860 -2.07 -36.11 -37.96
CA LEU A 860 -2.10 -35.21 -36.80
C LEU A 860 -3.30 -34.25 -36.87
N ALA A 861 -3.55 -33.61 -38.01
CA ALA A 861 -4.69 -32.70 -38.18
C ALA A 861 -6.05 -33.38 -37.93
N ARG A 862 -6.24 -34.61 -38.44
CA ARG A 862 -7.49 -35.38 -38.21
C ARG A 862 -7.64 -35.83 -36.75
N TRP A 863 -6.55 -36.23 -36.10
CA TRP A 863 -6.55 -36.56 -34.68
C TRP A 863 -6.89 -35.34 -33.82
N MET A 864 -6.27 -34.17 -34.07
CA MET A 864 -6.61 -32.94 -33.36
C MET A 864 -8.06 -32.50 -33.60
N HIS A 865 -8.60 -32.68 -34.81
CA HIS A 865 -10.00 -32.34 -35.10
C HIS A 865 -10.99 -33.21 -34.31
N GLY A 866 -10.72 -34.51 -34.19
CA GLY A 866 -11.51 -35.42 -33.35
C GLY A 866 -11.43 -35.08 -31.85
N VAL A 867 -10.22 -34.74 -31.36
CA VAL A 867 -10.02 -34.26 -29.97
C VAL A 867 -10.78 -32.96 -29.73
N ALA A 868 -10.76 -32.01 -30.68
CA ALA A 868 -11.46 -30.73 -30.57
C ALA A 868 -13.00 -30.90 -30.56
N GLN A 869 -13.56 -31.79 -31.38
CA GLN A 869 -14.99 -32.10 -31.34
C GLN A 869 -15.40 -32.76 -30.01
N ALA A 870 -14.61 -33.71 -29.50
CA ALA A 870 -14.87 -34.34 -28.21
C ALA A 870 -14.78 -33.35 -27.03
N LEU A 871 -13.83 -32.41 -27.07
CA LEU A 871 -13.73 -31.32 -26.09
C LEU A 871 -14.93 -30.37 -26.18
N GLY A 872 -15.32 -30.00 -27.40
CA GLY A 872 -16.42 -29.07 -27.67
C GLY A 872 -17.81 -29.61 -27.29
N ALA A 873 -18.01 -30.94 -27.32
CA ALA A 873 -19.19 -31.58 -26.77
C ALA A 873 -19.20 -31.49 -25.22
N ARG A 874 -18.11 -31.91 -24.56
CA ARG A 874 -17.97 -31.86 -23.10
C ARG A 874 -18.09 -30.45 -22.50
N LEU A 875 -17.59 -29.43 -23.19
CA LEU A 875 -17.71 -28.03 -22.76
C LEU A 875 -19.14 -27.47 -22.89
N ARG A 876 -19.98 -28.09 -23.73
CA ARG A 876 -21.37 -27.67 -23.94
C ARG A 876 -22.33 -28.23 -22.89
N GLU A 877 -22.00 -29.36 -22.28
CA GLU A 877 -22.79 -29.99 -21.20
C GLU A 877 -22.49 -29.42 -19.81
N ARG A 878 -21.46 -28.56 -19.67
CA ARG A 878 -20.98 -28.07 -18.36
C ARG A 878 -20.50 -26.61 -18.44
N TRP A 879 -21.38 -25.75 -18.93
CA TRP A 879 -21.04 -24.39 -19.38
C TRP A 879 -20.70 -23.40 -18.25
N ASP A 880 -21.33 -23.55 -17.08
CA ASP A 880 -21.24 -22.56 -15.98
C ASP A 880 -19.88 -22.51 -15.26
N ASP A 881 -19.06 -23.57 -15.37
CA ASP A 881 -17.79 -23.72 -14.63
C ASP A 881 -16.55 -23.10 -15.35
N TYR A 882 -16.65 -22.72 -16.64
CA TYR A 882 -15.45 -22.55 -17.51
C TYR A 882 -15.35 -21.24 -18.33
N VAL A 883 -15.95 -20.14 -17.88
CA VAL A 883 -15.88 -18.82 -18.55
C VAL A 883 -14.43 -18.40 -18.88
N PHE A 884 -13.50 -18.57 -17.94
CA PHE A 884 -12.09 -18.21 -18.10
C PHE A 884 -11.34 -19.08 -19.14
N LEU A 885 -11.79 -20.31 -19.36
CA LEU A 885 -11.19 -21.22 -20.35
C LEU A 885 -11.58 -20.83 -21.78
N TYR A 886 -12.76 -20.25 -21.95
CA TYR A 886 -13.27 -19.80 -23.25
C TYR A 886 -12.49 -18.58 -23.78
N GLU A 887 -12.17 -17.62 -22.91
CA GLU A 887 -11.30 -16.48 -23.28
C GLU A 887 -9.91 -16.95 -23.70
N LEU A 888 -9.28 -17.85 -22.92
CA LEU A 888 -7.94 -18.39 -23.20
C LEU A 888 -7.89 -19.16 -24.52
N LEU A 889 -8.91 -19.96 -24.84
CA LEU A 889 -9.03 -20.66 -26.11
C LEU A 889 -9.32 -19.72 -27.29
N SER A 890 -10.09 -18.65 -27.08
CA SER A 890 -10.41 -17.66 -28.11
C SER A 890 -9.19 -16.86 -28.61
N ILE A 891 -8.14 -16.74 -27.78
CA ILE A 891 -6.86 -16.12 -28.13
C ILE A 891 -5.84 -17.16 -28.61
N GLY A 892 -5.83 -18.36 -28.01
CA GLY A 892 -4.87 -19.42 -28.31
C GLY A 892 -5.06 -20.10 -29.68
N LEU A 893 -6.30 -20.34 -30.11
CA LEU A 893 -6.56 -21.01 -31.40
C LEU A 893 -6.12 -20.18 -32.62
N PRO A 894 -6.41 -18.86 -32.72
CA PRO A 894 -5.89 -18.02 -33.81
C PRO A 894 -4.36 -17.99 -33.87
N LEU A 895 -3.69 -17.98 -32.71
CA LEU A 895 -2.23 -17.99 -32.62
C LEU A 895 -1.64 -19.31 -33.15
N LEU A 896 -2.25 -20.45 -32.82
CA LEU A 896 -1.86 -21.76 -33.35
C LEU A 896 -2.09 -21.87 -34.86
N PHE A 897 -3.15 -21.27 -35.39
CA PHE A 897 -3.38 -21.20 -36.83
C PHE A 897 -2.33 -20.36 -37.56
N ALA A 898 -1.99 -19.18 -37.02
CA ALA A 898 -0.93 -18.33 -37.57
C ALA A 898 0.45 -19.03 -37.52
N LEU A 899 0.77 -19.75 -36.44
CA LEU A 899 1.99 -20.54 -36.34
C LEU A 899 2.01 -21.71 -37.35
N GLN A 900 0.87 -22.35 -37.62
CA GLN A 900 0.77 -23.36 -38.67
C GLN A 900 1.01 -22.77 -40.07
N GLU A 901 0.53 -21.56 -40.32
CA GLU A 901 0.70 -20.86 -41.60
C GLU A 901 2.17 -20.43 -41.83
N VAL A 902 2.84 -19.92 -40.79
CA VAL A 902 4.28 -19.60 -40.82
C VAL A 902 5.14 -20.84 -41.04
N VAL A 903 4.84 -21.96 -40.36
CA VAL A 903 5.53 -23.25 -40.61
C VAL A 903 5.28 -23.76 -42.03
N GLY A 904 4.09 -23.50 -42.59
CA GLY A 904 3.79 -23.76 -44.00
C GLY A 904 4.64 -22.94 -44.98
N GLN A 905 4.85 -21.65 -44.69
CA GLN A 905 5.68 -20.77 -45.52
C GLN A 905 7.16 -21.17 -45.50
N ILE A 906 7.71 -21.50 -44.33
CA ILE A 906 9.09 -22.00 -44.19
C ILE A 906 9.32 -23.26 -45.05
N GLY A 907 8.35 -24.19 -45.06
CA GLY A 907 8.39 -25.39 -45.89
C GLY A 907 8.19 -25.16 -47.41
N VAL A 908 7.77 -23.96 -47.82
CA VAL A 908 7.69 -23.54 -49.23
C VAL A 908 8.97 -22.83 -49.67
N GLU A 909 9.59 -22.03 -48.80
CA GLU A 909 10.91 -21.42 -49.03
C GLU A 909 12.01 -22.49 -49.18
N GLU A 910 12.05 -23.53 -48.34
CA GLU A 910 12.99 -24.65 -48.52
C GLU A 910 12.82 -25.35 -49.88
N ARG A 911 11.59 -25.49 -50.37
CA ARG A 911 11.32 -26.12 -51.68
C ARG A 911 11.69 -25.22 -52.86
N THR A 912 11.62 -23.91 -52.72
CA THR A 912 12.04 -22.96 -53.77
C THR A 912 13.56 -22.77 -53.79
N GLN A 913 14.24 -22.85 -52.65
CA GLN A 913 15.71 -22.85 -52.58
C GLN A 913 16.35 -24.15 -53.08
N LEU A 914 15.61 -25.27 -53.12
CA LEU A 914 16.05 -26.54 -53.71
C LEU A 914 15.73 -26.67 -55.22
N GLN A 915 15.18 -25.64 -55.86
CA GLN A 915 14.83 -25.61 -57.29
C GLN A 915 15.41 -24.39 -58.03
N ALA A 916 16.39 -23.69 -57.44
CA ALA A 916 17.09 -22.55 -58.00
C ALA A 916 18.60 -22.84 -58.16
#